data_AF-A0A918NAU6-F1
#
_entry.id   AF-A0A918NAU6-F1
#
_cell.length_a   1.000
_cell.length_b   1.000
_cell.length_c   1.000
_cell.angle_alpha   90.00
_cell.angle_beta   90.00
_cell.angle_gamma   90.00
#
_symmetry.space_group_name_H-M   'P 1'
#
loop_
_entity.id
_entity.type
_entity.pdbx_description
1 polymer ?
#
loop_
_entity_poly.entity_id
_entity_poly.type
_entity_poly.pdbx_seq_one_letter_code
_entity_poly.pdbx_strand_id
1 'polypeptide(L)'
;MTGSGRVRRAWEEQRAAAGRRYRQAGDERSAVRERRAAGMRFPDSPEAVDTRASRLMARGGVSEAIVAGVYSEALTKRRANERIIGIGNESQPWAFLPRGARAASSIARISVRHNGVDMPLGTGFMVSPRLLMTNQHVLEDEAFARRCFVEFNVQNTVDNTPDAAIRFALEPAVFFAADGELDFAVVAVAPAVDGRAAGDMFGWQRLSAQTGKAVVGEPVNVIGHPDGRFKEVVVRDNALELRLDDFLHYRTDTAPGSSGSPVFNDQWEVVALHHCGVAKEDEHGNALRKDGRIARPDDPDHLVDYVSNEGARISSVLRRLGAGEFDEGRRALLAEMGPESGLAVGSSFPPGASGALSTVGTASASGTPAPVVGPGAAGVVGASPDGLLSRPSTAVDGRRETAGAFPGLRGRAIGTRSHLVFLHGRRQHDDAPEDLRVHWTAGLNHGLTLAGLGTVEPATVWFPYYARLLMSALGQESAAGRRHFGDPSDPAAAEELDAGPEDTSYGRLVMAAAEARGLPPEDRAATEGARDLLSGGVKRALGFLADVTDLDALVIAGVFRDVDAYLTAPGVRDTVLDGVLKVLGEVPEGENIVLVAHSLGTVVGMDLVHRLPNDTNLSLLVTAGSPLGMDAVYDNLVVTGPDRRGPVTDWANTWSPADSVATGCPLPSAVWGPVTDLRVLNARGRAHKIEEYLAHPEVAGRIGRALRPTGQEP
;
A
#
# COMPACT_ATOMS: atom_id res chain seq x y z
N MET A 1 -30.68 37.94 17.32
CA MET A 1 -29.65 37.04 17.89
C MET A 1 -28.37 37.28 17.12
N THR A 2 -27.29 37.66 17.80
CA THR A 2 -25.97 37.88 17.18
C THR A 2 -25.45 36.55 16.60
N GLY A 3 -24.67 36.59 15.51
CA GLY A 3 -24.14 35.39 14.84
C GLY A 3 -23.50 34.39 15.80
N SER A 4 -22.72 34.88 16.77
CA SER A 4 -22.06 34.08 17.81
C SER A 4 -22.99 33.18 18.66
N GLY A 5 -24.26 33.57 18.89
CA GLY A 5 -25.20 32.77 19.67
C GLY A 5 -25.82 31.59 18.91
N ARG A 6 -25.85 31.66 17.56
CA ARG A 6 -26.36 30.57 16.71
C ARG A 6 -25.32 29.45 16.55
N VAL A 7 -24.04 29.81 16.60
CA VAL A 7 -22.87 28.95 16.38
C VAL A 7 -22.60 28.08 17.59
N ARG A 8 -22.56 28.70 18.77
CA ARG A 8 -22.46 27.98 20.04
C ARG A 8 -23.59 26.95 20.17
N ARG A 9 -24.80 27.31 19.73
CA ARG A 9 -25.96 26.40 19.72
C ARG A 9 -25.80 25.25 18.73
N ALA A 10 -25.40 25.49 17.49
CA ALA A 10 -25.21 24.43 16.49
C ALA A 10 -24.12 23.43 16.93
N TRP A 11 -23.03 23.93 17.53
CA TRP A 11 -21.98 23.11 18.11
C TRP A 11 -22.46 22.32 19.33
N GLU A 12 -23.23 22.93 20.24
CA GLU A 12 -23.87 22.27 21.37
C GLU A 12 -24.85 21.17 20.91
N GLU A 13 -25.64 21.44 19.86
CA GLU A 13 -26.55 20.48 19.23
C GLU A 13 -25.80 19.29 18.65
N GLN A 14 -24.66 19.53 17.98
CA GLN A 14 -23.83 18.49 17.40
C GLN A 14 -23.16 17.62 18.49
N ARG A 15 -22.67 18.24 19.57
CA ARG A 15 -22.15 17.51 20.73
C ARG A 15 -23.24 16.67 21.41
N ALA A 16 -24.44 17.21 21.55
CA ALA A 16 -25.56 16.46 22.09
C ALA A 16 -25.98 15.32 21.16
N ALA A 17 -25.89 15.49 19.83
CA ALA A 17 -26.16 14.44 18.86
C ALA A 17 -25.12 13.31 18.94
N ALA A 18 -23.84 13.65 19.08
CA ALA A 18 -22.76 12.69 19.29
C ALA A 18 -22.98 11.89 20.60
N GLY A 19 -23.34 12.56 21.69
CA GLY A 19 -23.72 11.92 22.95
C GLY A 19 -24.89 10.94 22.78
N ARG A 20 -25.94 11.33 22.04
CA ARG A 20 -27.09 10.45 21.75
C ARG A 20 -26.69 9.23 20.95
N ARG A 21 -25.92 9.40 19.86
CA ARG A 21 -25.38 8.29 19.06
C ARG A 21 -24.53 7.36 19.91
N TYR A 22 -23.69 7.92 20.77
CA TYR A 22 -22.84 7.16 21.68
C TYR A 22 -23.65 6.31 22.68
N ARG A 23 -24.76 6.84 23.20
CA ARG A 23 -25.67 6.07 24.08
C ARG A 23 -26.44 4.99 23.33
N GLN A 24 -27.00 5.32 22.16
CA GLN A 24 -27.76 4.37 21.34
C GLN A 24 -26.91 3.19 20.89
N ALA A 25 -25.62 3.43 20.61
CA ALA A 25 -24.67 2.39 20.24
C ALA A 25 -24.08 1.61 21.44
N GLY A 26 -24.71 1.68 22.61
CA GLY A 26 -24.22 1.06 23.85
C GLY A 26 -24.10 -0.46 23.76
N ASP A 27 -25.09 -1.13 23.17
CA ASP A 27 -25.09 -2.59 23.02
C ASP A 27 -24.01 -3.06 22.04
N GLU A 28 -23.89 -2.39 20.88
CA GLU A 28 -22.84 -2.65 19.89
C GLU A 28 -21.44 -2.47 20.48
N ARG A 29 -21.23 -1.38 21.23
CA ARG A 29 -19.95 -1.13 21.91
C ARG A 29 -19.64 -2.18 22.96
N SER A 30 -20.65 -2.65 23.69
CA SER A 30 -20.49 -3.71 24.69
C SER A 30 -20.08 -5.02 24.01
N ALA A 31 -20.73 -5.39 22.90
CA ALA A 31 -20.34 -6.55 22.10
C ALA A 31 -18.92 -6.44 21.49
N VAL A 32 -18.51 -5.23 21.06
CA VAL A 32 -17.12 -4.98 20.62
C VAL A 32 -16.13 -5.18 21.78
N ARG A 33 -16.44 -4.65 22.97
CA ARG A 33 -15.59 -4.77 24.16
C ARG A 33 -15.46 -6.22 24.62
N GLU A 34 -16.55 -6.99 24.60
CA GLU A 34 -16.55 -8.42 24.91
C GLU A 34 -15.68 -9.21 23.94
N ARG A 35 -15.82 -8.99 22.62
CA ARG A 35 -14.98 -9.62 21.60
C ARG A 35 -13.49 -9.27 21.79
N ARG A 36 -13.18 -8.02 22.11
CA ARG A 36 -11.80 -7.58 22.42
C ARG A 36 -11.27 -8.22 23.70
N ALA A 37 -12.10 -8.33 24.74
CA ALA A 37 -11.74 -9.01 25.99
C ALA A 37 -11.52 -10.52 25.79
N ALA A 38 -12.20 -11.12 24.81
CA ALA A 38 -11.96 -12.50 24.36
C ALA A 38 -10.69 -12.67 23.51
N GLY A 39 -9.93 -11.60 23.26
CA GLY A 39 -8.65 -11.61 22.55
C GLY A 39 -8.75 -11.36 21.04
N MET A 40 -9.93 -11.01 20.51
CA MET A 40 -10.08 -10.65 19.09
C MET A 40 -9.45 -9.27 18.83
N ARG A 41 -8.43 -9.22 17.98
CA ARG A 41 -7.72 -7.96 17.65
C ARG A 41 -8.60 -6.98 16.88
N PHE A 42 -9.38 -7.48 15.92
CA PHE A 42 -10.27 -6.68 15.07
C PHE A 42 -11.74 -7.09 15.28
N PRO A 43 -12.42 -6.59 16.34
CA PRO A 43 -13.80 -6.96 16.68
C PRO A 43 -14.83 -6.28 15.77
N ASP A 44 -14.70 -6.44 14.46
CA ASP A 44 -15.61 -5.94 13.43
C ASP A 44 -16.41 -7.11 12.82
N SER A 45 -17.32 -6.83 11.89
CA SER A 45 -17.98 -7.86 11.08
C SER A 45 -16.98 -8.54 10.13
N PRO A 46 -17.12 -9.84 9.84
CA PRO A 46 -16.26 -10.54 8.89
C PRO A 46 -16.21 -9.86 7.51
N GLU A 47 -17.35 -9.39 7.01
CA GLU A 47 -17.43 -8.67 5.73
C GLU A 47 -16.58 -7.39 5.72
N ALA A 48 -16.57 -6.63 6.82
CA ALA A 48 -15.75 -5.44 6.93
C ALA A 48 -14.26 -5.76 7.00
N VAL A 49 -13.90 -6.84 7.69
CA VAL A 49 -12.54 -7.38 7.76
C VAL A 49 -12.06 -7.81 6.37
N ASP A 50 -12.87 -8.56 5.64
CA ASP A 50 -12.57 -9.00 4.27
C ASP A 50 -12.48 -7.82 3.29
N THR A 51 -13.39 -6.85 3.40
CA THR A 51 -13.35 -5.62 2.59
C THR A 51 -12.08 -4.83 2.87
N ARG A 52 -11.68 -4.72 4.14
CA ARG A 52 -10.44 -4.05 4.56
C ARG A 52 -9.22 -4.77 4.03
N ALA A 53 -9.16 -6.10 4.17
CA ALA A 53 -8.06 -6.90 3.66
C ALA A 53 -7.94 -6.81 2.13
N SER A 54 -9.07 -6.90 1.40
CA SER A 54 -9.14 -6.71 -0.05
C SER A 54 -8.65 -5.33 -0.47
N ARG A 55 -9.03 -4.28 0.27
CA ARG A 55 -8.55 -2.91 0.01
C ARG A 55 -7.04 -2.79 0.23
N LEU A 56 -6.51 -3.36 1.30
CA LEU A 56 -5.08 -3.38 1.59
C LEU A 56 -4.28 -4.09 0.49
N MET A 57 -4.79 -5.22 0.00
CA MET A 57 -4.22 -5.97 -1.13
C MET A 57 -4.25 -5.15 -2.43
N ALA A 58 -5.38 -4.48 -2.72
CA ALA A 58 -5.56 -3.68 -3.92
C ALA A 58 -4.69 -2.41 -3.95
N ARG A 59 -4.52 -1.72 -2.80
CA ARG A 59 -3.80 -0.44 -2.71
C ARG A 59 -2.28 -0.58 -2.70
N GLY A 60 -1.73 -1.73 -2.32
CA GLY A 60 -0.28 -1.96 -2.28
C GLY A 60 0.45 -1.11 -1.23
N GLY A 61 1.59 -1.59 -0.72
CA GLY A 61 2.41 -0.86 0.26
C GLY A 61 2.12 -1.17 1.73
N VAL A 62 1.44 -2.27 2.02
CA VAL A 62 1.22 -2.83 3.35
C VAL A 62 1.75 -4.27 3.34
N SER A 63 2.52 -4.67 4.35
CA SER A 63 3.20 -5.97 4.35
C SER A 63 2.18 -7.12 4.41
N GLU A 64 2.54 -8.27 3.83
CA GLU A 64 1.76 -9.50 3.93
C GLU A 64 1.52 -9.90 5.40
N ALA A 65 2.42 -9.52 6.32
CA ALA A 65 2.24 -9.70 7.76
C ALA A 65 1.11 -8.85 8.38
N ILE A 66 0.79 -7.68 7.82
CA ILE A 66 -0.37 -6.88 8.27
C ILE A 66 -1.67 -7.48 7.72
N VAL A 67 -1.68 -7.94 6.46
CA VAL A 67 -2.83 -8.63 5.86
C VAL A 67 -3.07 -9.99 6.54
N ALA A 68 -2.02 -10.77 6.77
CA ALA A 68 -2.06 -11.99 7.56
C ALA A 68 -2.37 -11.71 9.03
N GLY A 69 -1.98 -10.56 9.59
CA GLY A 69 -2.38 -10.12 10.93
C GLY A 69 -3.90 -9.88 11.05
N VAL A 70 -4.54 -9.46 9.96
CA VAL A 70 -6.00 -9.31 9.85
C VAL A 70 -6.69 -10.68 9.64
N TYR A 71 -6.08 -11.60 8.87
CA TYR A 71 -6.64 -12.94 8.60
C TYR A 71 -6.33 -14.03 9.65
N SER A 72 -5.20 -13.96 10.37
CA SER A 72 -4.64 -15.08 11.15
C SER A 72 -5.42 -15.45 12.41
N GLU A 73 -6.33 -14.60 12.87
CA GLU A 73 -7.19 -14.94 14.03
C GLU A 73 -8.47 -15.69 13.66
N ALA A 74 -8.78 -15.89 12.37
CA ALA A 74 -9.83 -16.83 11.96
C ALA A 74 -9.37 -18.30 12.00
N LEU A 75 -8.06 -18.58 12.12
CA LEU A 75 -7.49 -19.93 12.10
C LEU A 75 -6.30 -20.07 13.07
N THR A 76 -6.62 -20.43 14.32
CA THR A 76 -5.83 -21.18 15.33
C THR A 76 -4.33 -20.85 15.59
N LYS A 77 -4.04 -20.60 16.87
CA LYS A 77 -2.70 -20.55 17.51
C LYS A 77 -1.71 -21.63 17.04
N ARG A 78 -0.56 -21.21 16.51
CA ARG A 78 0.79 -21.67 16.92
C ARG A 78 1.87 -20.96 16.10
N ARG A 79 2.64 -20.07 16.74
CA ARG A 79 4.05 -19.72 16.42
C ARG A 79 4.57 -18.84 17.58
N ALA A 80 4.82 -19.48 18.72
CA ALA A 80 5.60 -18.87 19.79
C ALA A 80 7.07 -19.18 19.50
N ASN A 81 7.81 -18.20 18.98
CA ASN A 81 9.26 -18.04 19.15
C ASN A 81 9.82 -16.70 18.63
N GLU A 82 8.97 -15.72 18.32
CA GLU A 82 9.39 -14.30 18.17
C GLU A 82 8.69 -13.45 19.24
N ARG A 83 9.45 -12.56 19.88
CA ARG A 83 9.01 -11.74 21.03
C ARG A 83 8.09 -10.60 20.58
N ILE A 84 6.87 -10.91 20.17
CA ILE A 84 5.77 -9.93 20.17
C ILE A 84 5.36 -9.76 21.64
N ILE A 85 5.67 -8.61 22.23
CA ILE A 85 5.26 -8.28 23.61
C ILE A 85 3.88 -7.64 23.52
N GLY A 86 2.81 -8.40 23.78
CA GLY A 86 1.43 -7.91 23.82
C GLY A 86 0.49 -8.55 22.79
N ILE A 87 -0.70 -7.96 22.62
CA ILE A 87 -1.80 -8.47 21.76
C ILE A 87 -1.57 -8.09 20.27
N GLY A 88 -0.51 -7.37 19.91
CA GLY A 88 -0.19 -7.06 18.51
C GLY A 88 1.23 -6.54 18.26
N ASN A 89 1.71 -6.72 17.02
CA ASN A 89 2.90 -6.04 16.50
C ASN A 89 2.53 -4.58 16.15
N GLU A 90 3.17 -3.60 16.79
CA GLU A 90 3.02 -2.16 16.54
C GLU A 90 4.05 -1.60 15.54
N SER A 91 4.91 -2.46 14.99
CA SER A 91 5.94 -2.04 14.03
C SER A 91 5.30 -1.54 12.74
N GLN A 92 5.66 -0.32 12.33
CA GLN A 92 5.30 0.26 11.04
C GLN A 92 6.52 0.28 10.12
N PRO A 93 6.34 0.14 8.79
CA PRO A 93 7.45 0.32 7.86
C PRO A 93 7.99 1.75 7.97
N TRP A 94 9.29 1.95 7.70
CA TRP A 94 9.90 3.28 7.69
C TRP A 94 9.08 4.30 6.88
N ALA A 95 8.55 3.88 5.72
CA ALA A 95 7.72 4.69 4.84
C ALA A 95 6.49 5.33 5.52
N PHE A 96 6.04 4.81 6.68
CA PHE A 96 5.02 5.45 7.51
C PHE A 96 5.38 6.90 7.85
N LEU A 97 6.64 7.19 8.19
CA LEU A 97 7.08 8.53 8.59
C LEU A 97 7.08 9.54 7.43
N PRO A 98 7.77 9.32 6.28
CA PRO A 98 7.74 10.27 5.17
C PRO A 98 6.34 10.39 4.53
N ARG A 99 5.53 9.32 4.51
CA ARG A 99 4.12 9.43 4.07
C ARG A 99 3.30 10.29 5.03
N GLY A 100 3.54 10.17 6.33
CA GLY A 100 2.95 11.02 7.35
C GLY A 100 3.37 12.48 7.22
N ALA A 101 4.64 12.74 6.95
CA ALA A 101 5.14 14.10 6.69
C ALA A 101 4.47 14.72 5.45
N ARG A 102 4.33 13.96 4.36
CA ARG A 102 3.60 14.38 3.15
C ARG A 102 2.11 14.63 3.43
N ALA A 103 1.47 13.81 4.26
CA ALA A 103 0.09 14.06 4.68
C ALA A 103 0.00 15.35 5.52
N ALA A 104 0.93 15.53 6.45
CA ALA A 104 0.99 16.67 7.36
C ALA A 104 1.21 18.01 6.64
N SER A 105 1.91 18.05 5.50
CA SER A 105 2.16 19.30 4.77
C SER A 105 0.87 19.95 4.30
N SER A 106 -0.13 19.16 3.90
CA SER A 106 -1.44 19.64 3.43
C SER A 106 -2.36 20.19 4.52
N ILE A 107 -1.95 20.12 5.80
CA ILE A 107 -2.76 20.50 6.96
C ILE A 107 -2.37 21.90 7.43
N ALA A 108 -3.38 22.73 7.65
CA ALA A 108 -3.26 24.13 8.00
C ALA A 108 -4.09 24.48 9.25
N ARG A 109 -3.64 25.51 9.95
CA ARG A 109 -4.42 26.16 11.01
C ARG A 109 -5.39 27.16 10.38
N ILE A 110 -6.65 27.13 10.78
CA ILE A 110 -7.65 28.13 10.39
C ILE A 110 -7.73 29.18 11.48
N SER A 111 -7.62 30.44 11.10
CA SER A 111 -7.62 31.58 12.02
C SER A 111 -8.57 32.68 11.51
N VAL A 112 -9.11 33.46 12.43
CA VAL A 112 -9.86 34.70 12.12
C VAL A 112 -9.16 35.88 12.76
N ARG A 113 -9.13 37.01 12.04
CA ARG A 113 -8.63 38.26 12.62
C ARG A 113 -9.75 38.97 13.36
N HIS A 114 -9.58 39.16 14.67
CA HIS A 114 -10.52 39.91 15.51
C HIS A 114 -9.77 41.01 16.26
N ASN A 115 -10.14 42.28 16.04
CA ASN A 115 -9.51 43.45 16.66
C ASN A 115 -7.97 43.49 16.51
N GLY A 116 -7.45 43.06 15.36
CA GLY A 116 -6.01 43.03 15.08
C GLY A 116 -5.27 41.82 15.68
N VAL A 117 -5.95 40.96 16.43
CA VAL A 117 -5.40 39.71 16.97
C VAL A 117 -5.86 38.54 16.11
N ASP A 118 -4.92 37.69 15.71
CA ASP A 118 -5.22 36.45 15.01
C ASP A 118 -5.67 35.41 16.05
N MET A 119 -6.92 34.98 15.96
CA MET A 119 -7.49 33.96 16.85
C MET A 119 -7.62 32.64 16.11
N PRO A 120 -6.96 31.57 16.56
CA PRO A 120 -7.12 30.25 15.95
C PRO A 120 -8.52 29.71 16.22
N LEU A 121 -9.13 29.14 15.18
CA LEU A 121 -10.47 28.56 15.23
C LEU A 121 -10.46 27.03 15.20
N GLY A 122 -9.55 26.46 14.41
CA GLY A 122 -9.49 25.01 14.23
C GLY A 122 -8.47 24.61 13.19
N THR A 123 -8.65 23.40 12.68
CA THR A 123 -7.77 22.75 11.70
C THR A 123 -8.51 22.58 10.37
N GLY A 124 -7.78 22.68 9.26
CA GLY A 124 -8.28 22.29 7.95
C GLY A 124 -7.19 21.63 7.13
N PHE A 125 -7.58 20.97 6.03
CA PHE A 125 -6.62 20.30 5.15
C PHE A 125 -7.04 20.39 3.70
N MET A 126 -6.06 20.48 2.80
CA MET A 126 -6.30 20.54 1.36
C MET A 126 -6.85 19.19 0.88
N VAL A 127 -7.87 19.24 0.03
CA VAL A 127 -8.55 18.07 -0.59
C VAL A 127 -8.52 18.10 -2.11
N SER A 128 -8.10 19.22 -2.68
CA SER A 128 -7.70 19.38 -4.08
C SER A 128 -6.60 20.44 -4.18
N PRO A 129 -6.08 20.79 -5.37
CA PRO A 129 -5.18 21.93 -5.53
C PRO A 129 -5.74 23.24 -4.92
N ARG A 130 -7.07 23.44 -4.94
CA ARG A 130 -7.72 24.71 -4.59
C ARG A 130 -8.72 24.64 -3.43
N LEU A 131 -9.16 23.44 -3.02
CA LEU A 131 -10.19 23.28 -2.01
C LEU A 131 -9.61 22.77 -0.68
N LEU A 132 -10.09 23.35 0.42
CA LEU A 132 -9.77 22.96 1.79
C LEU A 132 -11.04 22.48 2.51
N MET A 133 -10.91 21.41 3.29
CA MET A 133 -11.98 20.85 4.13
C MET A 133 -11.73 21.11 5.61
N THR A 134 -12.80 21.36 6.35
CA THR A 134 -12.85 21.51 7.82
C THR A 134 -14.28 21.24 8.31
N ASN A 135 -14.61 21.57 9.57
CA ASN A 135 -15.99 21.48 10.08
C ASN A 135 -16.83 22.71 9.73
N GLN A 136 -18.16 22.53 9.64
CA GLN A 136 -19.06 23.68 9.52
C GLN A 136 -18.98 24.57 10.76
N HIS A 137 -18.88 24.01 11.96
CA HIS A 137 -18.77 24.86 13.15
C HIS A 137 -17.46 25.67 13.21
N VAL A 138 -16.44 25.32 12.40
CA VAL A 138 -15.22 26.12 12.23
C VAL A 138 -15.43 27.21 11.17
N LEU A 139 -16.07 26.87 10.04
CA LEU A 139 -16.44 27.80 8.98
C LEU A 139 -17.96 27.80 8.78
N GLU A 140 -18.63 28.67 9.53
CA GLU A 140 -20.09 28.64 9.73
C GLU A 140 -20.89 28.85 8.45
N ASP A 141 -20.51 29.88 7.70
CA ASP A 141 -21.13 30.32 6.47
C ASP A 141 -20.12 31.08 5.59
N GLU A 142 -20.51 31.40 4.35
CA GLU A 142 -19.65 32.12 3.43
C GLU A 142 -19.18 33.48 3.98
N ALA A 143 -20.04 34.22 4.70
CA ALA A 143 -19.70 35.54 5.20
C ALA A 143 -18.64 35.47 6.32
N PHE A 144 -18.75 34.46 7.18
CA PHE A 144 -17.77 34.16 8.20
C PHE A 144 -16.45 33.70 7.58
N ALA A 145 -16.51 32.78 6.62
CA ALA A 145 -15.34 32.25 5.93
C ALA A 145 -14.52 33.34 5.20
N ARG A 146 -15.16 34.38 4.64
CA ARG A 146 -14.46 35.54 4.02
C ARG A 146 -13.53 36.29 4.97
N ARG A 147 -13.76 36.21 6.28
CA ARG A 147 -12.94 36.88 7.31
C ARG A 147 -11.83 35.99 7.86
N CYS A 148 -11.85 34.71 7.49
CA CYS A 148 -10.91 33.72 7.94
C CYS A 148 -9.77 33.56 6.93
N PHE A 149 -8.67 32.99 7.40
CA PHE A 149 -7.51 32.67 6.59
C PHE A 149 -6.89 31.36 7.11
N VAL A 150 -6.05 30.74 6.28
CA VAL A 150 -5.35 29.50 6.62
C VAL A 150 -3.85 29.76 6.71
N GLU A 151 -3.20 29.04 7.62
CA GLU A 151 -1.77 29.13 7.88
C GLU A 151 -1.14 27.74 7.80
N PHE A 152 -0.35 27.52 6.74
CA PHE A 152 0.50 26.33 6.60
C PHE A 152 1.80 26.53 7.37
N ASN A 153 2.51 25.43 7.66
CA ASN A 153 3.78 25.41 8.39
C ASN A 153 3.75 26.10 9.76
N VAL A 154 2.58 26.16 10.42
CA VAL A 154 2.50 26.51 11.84
C VAL A 154 2.96 25.30 12.66
N GLN A 155 4.26 25.06 12.68
CA GLN A 155 4.87 23.85 13.24
C GLN A 155 6.30 24.15 13.70
N ASN A 156 6.94 23.18 14.35
CA ASN A 156 8.38 23.21 14.56
C ASN A 156 9.09 22.44 13.43
N THR A 157 10.28 22.90 13.05
CA THR A 157 11.21 22.21 12.15
C THR A 157 11.85 21.00 12.86
N VAL A 158 12.67 20.24 12.13
CA VAL A 158 13.44 19.10 12.68
C VAL A 158 14.39 19.50 13.81
N ASP A 159 14.81 20.78 13.86
CA ASP A 159 15.67 21.33 14.91
C ASP A 159 14.88 21.87 16.12
N ASN A 160 13.57 21.59 16.19
CA ASN A 160 12.64 22.12 17.20
C ASN A 160 12.55 23.66 17.25
N THR A 161 12.75 24.32 16.10
CA THR A 161 12.55 25.77 15.97
C THR A 161 11.25 26.07 15.22
N PRO A 162 10.56 27.20 15.49
CA PRO A 162 9.36 27.57 14.75
C PRO A 162 9.64 27.70 13.24
N ASP A 163 8.80 27.06 12.43
CA ASP A 163 8.86 27.14 10.98
C ASP A 163 8.17 28.43 10.47
N ALA A 164 8.46 28.82 9.24
CA ALA A 164 7.89 30.00 8.60
C ALA A 164 6.45 29.73 8.17
N ALA A 165 5.49 30.30 8.90
CA ALA A 165 4.08 30.17 8.56
C ALA A 165 3.74 30.88 7.24
N ILE A 166 3.03 30.17 6.35
CA ILE A 166 2.61 30.69 5.05
C ILE A 166 1.08 30.85 5.04
N ARG A 167 0.62 32.05 4.72
CA ARG A 167 -0.79 32.45 4.88
C ARG A 167 -1.52 32.56 3.54
N PHE A 168 -2.74 32.07 3.50
CA PHE A 168 -3.65 32.22 2.36
C PHE A 168 -5.03 32.71 2.82
N ALA A 169 -5.63 33.59 2.01
CA ALA A 169 -7.02 33.98 2.18
C ALA A 169 -7.97 32.85 1.71
N LEU A 170 -9.18 32.84 2.24
CA LEU A 170 -10.26 31.97 1.76
C LEU A 170 -11.14 32.72 0.74
N GLU A 171 -11.62 32.01 -0.27
CA GLU A 171 -12.46 32.53 -1.35
C GLU A 171 -13.82 31.81 -1.41
N PRO A 172 -14.68 31.95 -0.38
CA PRO A 172 -15.97 31.25 -0.36
C PRO A 172 -16.93 31.67 -1.48
N ALA A 173 -16.70 32.82 -2.13
CA ALA A 173 -17.45 33.21 -3.32
C ALA A 173 -17.17 32.27 -4.52
N VAL A 174 -15.92 31.79 -4.63
CA VAL A 174 -15.50 30.84 -5.67
C VAL A 174 -16.10 29.48 -5.37
N PHE A 175 -15.91 28.99 -4.15
CA PHE A 175 -16.54 27.75 -3.69
C PHE A 175 -16.75 27.76 -2.19
N PHE A 176 -17.97 27.41 -1.78
CA PHE A 176 -18.31 27.06 -0.41
C PHE A 176 -19.44 26.04 -0.40
N ALA A 177 -19.29 24.99 0.40
CA ALA A 177 -20.33 24.01 0.66
C ALA A 177 -20.20 23.55 2.12
N ALA A 178 -21.30 23.50 2.85
CA ALA A 178 -21.30 23.05 4.24
C ALA A 178 -22.56 22.23 4.56
N ASP A 179 -22.45 21.35 5.54
CA ASP A 179 -23.52 20.49 6.02
C ASP A 179 -23.47 20.37 7.54
N GLY A 180 -24.60 20.63 8.21
CA GLY A 180 -24.66 20.66 9.67
C GLY A 180 -24.91 19.31 10.30
N GLU A 181 -25.44 18.34 9.56
CA GLU A 181 -25.66 16.99 10.09
C GLU A 181 -24.32 16.25 10.20
N LEU A 182 -23.52 16.31 9.11
CA LEU A 182 -22.19 15.73 9.05
C LEU A 182 -21.09 16.68 9.55
N ASP A 183 -21.43 17.93 9.84
CA ASP A 183 -20.56 18.98 10.37
C ASP A 183 -19.27 19.14 9.54
N PHE A 184 -19.40 19.32 8.22
CA PHE A 184 -18.28 19.62 7.34
C PHE A 184 -18.50 20.95 6.61
N ALA A 185 -17.40 21.59 6.23
CA ALA A 185 -17.34 22.70 5.29
C ALA A 185 -16.17 22.50 4.32
N VAL A 186 -16.40 22.82 3.05
CA VAL A 186 -15.39 22.86 1.98
C VAL A 186 -15.38 24.26 1.40
N VAL A 187 -14.19 24.86 1.29
CA VAL A 187 -14.00 26.25 0.86
C VAL A 187 -12.82 26.36 -0.11
N ALA A 188 -12.91 27.25 -1.10
CA ALA A 188 -11.76 27.57 -1.94
C ALA A 188 -10.70 28.39 -1.20
N VAL A 189 -9.44 28.14 -1.50
CA VAL A 189 -8.28 28.87 -0.99
C VAL A 189 -7.72 29.73 -2.12
N ALA A 190 -7.45 31.01 -1.84
CA ALA A 190 -6.86 31.92 -2.80
C ALA A 190 -5.47 31.40 -3.24
N PRO A 191 -5.04 31.65 -4.49
CA PRO A 191 -3.69 31.34 -4.91
C PRO A 191 -2.65 32.21 -4.18
N ALA A 192 -1.39 31.79 -4.20
CA ALA A 192 -0.25 32.61 -3.80
C ALA A 192 -0.10 33.84 -4.72
N VAL A 193 0.74 34.78 -4.30
CA VAL A 193 1.02 36.01 -5.08
C VAL A 193 1.56 35.70 -6.48
N ASP A 194 2.27 34.58 -6.65
CA ASP A 194 2.79 34.10 -7.94
C ASP A 194 1.78 33.28 -8.75
N GLY A 195 0.53 33.16 -8.27
CA GLY A 195 -0.56 32.46 -8.94
C GLY A 195 -0.62 30.95 -8.65
N ARG A 196 0.33 30.37 -7.92
CA ARG A 196 0.28 28.93 -7.58
C ARG A 196 -0.83 28.62 -6.59
N ALA A 197 -1.52 27.50 -6.78
CA ALA A 197 -2.54 27.04 -5.83
C ALA A 197 -1.88 26.47 -4.57
N ALA A 198 -2.53 26.62 -3.41
CA ALA A 198 -1.98 26.13 -2.14
C ALA A 198 -1.70 24.60 -2.18
N GLY A 199 -2.57 23.81 -2.82
CA GLY A 199 -2.35 22.37 -2.95
C GLY A 199 -1.17 21.99 -3.84
N ASP A 200 -0.74 22.84 -4.77
CA ASP A 200 0.49 22.60 -5.57
C ASP A 200 1.75 22.82 -4.73
N MET A 201 1.66 23.65 -3.69
CA MET A 201 2.77 23.95 -2.77
C MET A 201 2.87 22.96 -1.61
N PHE A 202 1.72 22.55 -1.06
CA PHE A 202 1.65 21.75 0.17
C PHE A 202 1.09 20.34 -0.04
N GLY A 203 0.70 19.99 -1.26
CA GLY A 203 -0.04 18.76 -1.54
C GLY A 203 -1.49 18.82 -1.05
N TRP A 204 -2.24 17.75 -1.31
CA TRP A 204 -3.61 17.56 -0.82
C TRP A 204 -3.92 16.09 -0.56
N GLN A 205 -4.95 15.86 0.27
CA GLN A 205 -5.42 14.54 0.62
C GLN A 205 -6.32 13.97 -0.48
N ARG A 206 -5.94 12.80 -1.00
CA ARG A 206 -6.76 12.06 -1.97
C ARG A 206 -7.89 11.34 -1.23
N LEU A 207 -9.08 11.93 -1.26
CA LEU A 207 -10.23 11.37 -0.58
C LEU A 207 -10.86 10.23 -1.37
N SER A 208 -11.33 9.20 -0.67
CA SER A 208 -11.94 8.02 -1.27
C SER A 208 -13.36 7.82 -0.74
N ALA A 209 -14.35 7.75 -1.62
CA ALA A 209 -15.72 7.41 -1.28
C ALA A 209 -15.91 5.91 -0.96
N GLN A 210 -14.99 5.06 -1.44
CA GLN A 210 -15.01 3.63 -1.18
C GLN A 210 -14.93 3.29 0.32
N THR A 211 -15.57 2.18 0.70
CA THR A 211 -15.55 1.59 2.05
C THR A 211 -14.27 0.76 2.28
N GLY A 212 -14.16 0.15 3.48
CA GLY A 212 -13.02 -0.71 3.83
C GLY A 212 -11.73 0.03 4.20
N LYS A 213 -11.79 1.34 4.49
CA LYS A 213 -10.61 2.13 4.88
C LYS A 213 -10.09 1.83 6.29
N ALA A 214 -10.97 1.41 7.19
CA ALA A 214 -10.62 1.03 8.55
C ALA A 214 -11.60 0.00 9.12
N VAL A 215 -11.12 -0.84 10.04
CA VAL A 215 -11.93 -1.78 10.84
C VAL A 215 -11.76 -1.51 12.33
N VAL A 216 -12.79 -1.87 13.11
CA VAL A 216 -12.76 -1.70 14.56
C VAL A 216 -11.54 -2.38 15.16
N GLY A 217 -10.81 -1.66 16.02
CA GLY A 217 -9.56 -2.10 16.64
C GLY A 217 -8.28 -1.61 15.95
N GLU A 218 -8.34 -1.13 14.70
CA GLU A 218 -7.16 -0.55 14.03
C GLU A 218 -6.76 0.81 14.64
N PRO A 219 -5.45 1.14 14.66
CA PRO A 219 -4.97 2.48 14.97
C PRO A 219 -5.58 3.55 14.06
N VAL A 220 -5.81 4.74 14.61
CA VAL A 220 -6.24 5.92 13.86
C VAL A 220 -5.43 7.15 14.23
N ASN A 221 -4.79 7.75 13.24
CA ASN A 221 -3.80 8.81 13.43
C ASN A 221 -4.45 10.17 13.20
N VAL A 222 -4.20 11.15 14.06
CA VAL A 222 -4.75 12.51 13.92
C VAL A 222 -3.62 13.51 13.83
N ILE A 223 -3.74 14.47 12.90
CA ILE A 223 -2.82 15.60 12.78
C ILE A 223 -3.64 16.88 12.78
N GLY A 224 -3.25 17.85 13.59
CA GLY A 224 -3.94 19.14 13.64
C GLY A 224 -3.31 20.14 14.58
N HIS A 225 -4.09 21.16 14.95
CA HIS A 225 -3.66 22.29 15.76
C HIS A 225 -4.42 22.35 17.09
N PRO A 226 -4.13 21.46 18.05
CA PRO A 226 -4.76 21.49 19.37
C PRO A 226 -4.48 22.82 20.07
N ASP A 227 -5.52 23.37 20.67
CA ASP A 227 -5.68 24.72 21.23
C ASP A 227 -5.20 25.85 20.30
N GLY A 228 -5.18 25.59 18.99
CA GLY A 228 -4.61 26.50 18.00
C GLY A 228 -3.08 26.62 18.06
N ARG A 229 -2.39 25.72 18.77
CA ARG A 229 -0.93 25.69 18.88
C ARG A 229 -0.26 25.23 17.57
N PHE A 230 1.05 24.99 17.66
CA PHE A 230 1.79 24.35 16.58
C PHE A 230 1.22 22.96 16.25
N LYS A 231 1.44 22.55 15.01
CA LYS A 231 0.95 21.28 14.48
C LYS A 231 1.47 20.13 15.33
N GLU A 232 0.54 19.31 15.79
CA GLU A 232 0.82 18.12 16.61
C GLU A 232 0.26 16.88 15.90
N VAL A 233 0.84 15.72 16.19
CA VAL A 233 0.46 14.42 15.61
C VAL A 233 0.25 13.39 16.72
N VAL A 234 -0.84 12.64 16.63
CA VAL A 234 -1.18 11.58 17.59
C VAL A 234 -1.24 10.24 16.85
N VAL A 235 -0.22 9.41 17.09
CA VAL A 235 -0.01 8.10 16.42
C VAL A 235 0.14 6.94 17.43
N ARG A 236 -0.09 7.21 18.73
CA ARG A 236 0.04 6.24 19.82
C ARG A 236 -1.22 6.25 20.67
N ASP A 237 -1.45 5.14 21.37
CA ASP A 237 -2.59 4.94 22.29
C ASP A 237 -3.96 5.25 21.67
N ASN A 238 -4.07 5.06 20.35
CA ASN A 238 -5.25 5.33 19.56
C ASN A 238 -5.86 4.03 19.00
N ALA A 239 -7.17 4.03 18.77
CA ALA A 239 -7.86 2.93 18.10
C ALA A 239 -9.26 3.33 17.64
N LEU A 240 -9.71 2.79 16.51
CA LEU A 240 -11.10 2.80 16.12
C LEU A 240 -11.92 1.93 17.09
N GLU A 241 -12.94 2.52 17.73
CA GLU A 241 -13.76 1.84 18.73
C GLU A 241 -15.07 1.33 18.15
N LEU A 242 -15.69 2.08 17.24
CA LEU A 242 -16.94 1.69 16.60
C LEU A 242 -17.12 2.39 15.26
N ARG A 243 -17.77 1.70 14.31
CA ARG A 243 -18.19 2.27 13.02
C ARG A 243 -19.71 2.34 12.97
N LEU A 244 -20.23 3.56 12.88
CA LEU A 244 -21.64 3.84 12.60
C LEU A 244 -21.84 4.11 11.10
N ASP A 245 -23.09 4.35 10.69
CA ASP A 245 -23.44 4.64 9.30
C ASP A 245 -22.68 5.85 8.76
N ASP A 246 -22.77 6.97 9.45
CA ASP A 246 -22.17 8.24 9.02
C ASP A 246 -20.98 8.69 9.87
N PHE A 247 -20.73 8.04 11.00
CA PHE A 247 -19.75 8.47 11.99
C PHE A 247 -18.82 7.32 12.43
N LEU A 248 -17.63 7.68 12.91
CA LEU A 248 -16.71 6.78 13.59
C LEU A 248 -16.56 7.23 15.04
N HIS A 249 -16.58 6.27 15.97
CA HIS A 249 -16.11 6.48 17.34
C HIS A 249 -14.71 5.92 17.49
N TYR A 250 -13.80 6.70 18.05
CA TYR A 250 -12.41 6.30 18.22
C TYR A 250 -11.81 6.93 19.47
N ARG A 251 -10.82 6.24 20.03
CA ARG A 251 -10.00 6.76 21.11
C ARG A 251 -8.73 7.34 20.53
N THR A 252 -8.43 8.59 20.88
CA THR A 252 -7.17 9.27 20.59
C THR A 252 -7.12 10.53 21.46
N ASP A 253 -5.93 11.04 21.73
CA ASP A 253 -5.79 12.30 22.43
C ASP A 253 -6.16 13.45 21.48
N THR A 254 -7.14 14.25 21.87
CA THR A 254 -7.52 15.49 21.16
C THR A 254 -7.79 16.59 22.17
N ALA A 255 -7.58 17.84 21.77
CA ALA A 255 -7.92 19.01 22.57
C ALA A 255 -8.82 19.95 21.73
N PRO A 256 -9.46 20.97 22.32
CA PRO A 256 -10.11 22.04 21.57
C PRO A 256 -9.19 22.55 20.44
N GLY A 257 -9.70 22.97 19.28
CA GLY A 257 -8.84 23.35 18.14
C GLY A 257 -8.39 22.19 17.23
N SER A 258 -8.50 20.94 17.68
CA SER A 258 -8.42 19.76 16.80
C SER A 258 -9.62 19.64 15.85
N SER A 259 -10.72 20.38 16.06
CA SER A 259 -11.87 20.41 15.15
C SER A 259 -11.43 20.64 13.70
N GLY A 260 -11.88 19.76 12.81
CA GLY A 260 -11.59 19.79 11.38
C GLY A 260 -10.32 19.03 11.00
N SER A 261 -9.65 18.41 11.97
CA SER A 261 -8.49 17.56 11.70
C SER A 261 -8.90 16.31 10.92
N PRO A 262 -8.09 15.90 9.92
CA PRO A 262 -8.25 14.61 9.28
C PRO A 262 -7.87 13.49 10.27
N VAL A 263 -8.68 12.45 10.29
CA VAL A 263 -8.39 11.18 10.96
C VAL A 263 -7.93 10.20 9.90
N PHE A 264 -6.76 9.62 10.08
CA PHE A 264 -6.10 8.73 9.13
C PHE A 264 -6.07 7.27 9.62
N ASN A 265 -6.00 6.32 8.69
CA ASN A 265 -5.47 4.99 8.97
C ASN A 265 -3.93 4.98 8.85
N ASP A 266 -3.29 3.82 9.06
CA ASP A 266 -1.83 3.67 8.94
C ASP A 266 -1.28 3.83 7.50
N GLN A 267 -2.15 3.84 6.50
CA GLN A 267 -1.78 4.13 5.10
C GLN A 267 -1.90 5.62 4.78
N TRP A 268 -2.17 6.45 5.78
CA TRP A 268 -2.43 7.89 5.62
C TRP A 268 -3.61 8.19 4.70
N GLU A 269 -4.60 7.29 4.64
CA GLU A 269 -5.89 7.57 4.02
C GLU A 269 -6.80 8.27 5.04
N VAL A 270 -7.45 9.36 4.65
CA VAL A 270 -8.45 10.01 5.49
C VAL A 270 -9.65 9.07 5.65
N VAL A 271 -9.97 8.68 6.88
CA VAL A 271 -11.11 7.82 7.22
C VAL A 271 -12.29 8.62 7.77
N ALA A 272 -12.01 9.71 8.49
CA ALA A 272 -13.01 10.60 9.04
C ALA A 272 -12.50 12.05 9.18
N LEU A 273 -13.44 12.97 9.34
CA LEU A 273 -13.23 14.35 9.75
C LEU A 273 -13.56 14.48 11.24
N HIS A 274 -12.57 14.77 12.08
CA HIS A 274 -12.80 14.96 13.52
C HIS A 274 -13.67 16.19 13.76
N HIS A 275 -14.68 16.10 14.64
CA HIS A 275 -15.53 17.25 14.95
C HIS A 275 -15.83 17.45 16.45
N CYS A 276 -15.89 16.39 17.27
CA CYS A 276 -16.01 16.57 18.72
C CYS A 276 -15.57 15.36 19.56
N GLY A 277 -15.21 15.65 20.82
CA GLY A 277 -15.14 14.64 21.88
C GLY A 277 -16.52 14.32 22.44
N VAL A 278 -16.73 13.05 22.81
CA VAL A 278 -17.95 12.55 23.44
C VAL A 278 -17.75 12.54 24.95
N ALA A 279 -18.50 13.39 25.66
CA ALA A 279 -18.47 13.42 27.11
C ALA A 279 -19.15 12.18 27.69
N LYS A 280 -18.66 11.71 28.83
CA LYS A 280 -19.37 10.79 29.70
C LYS A 280 -20.63 11.47 30.19
N GLU A 281 -21.73 10.75 30.18
CA GLU A 281 -23.01 11.28 30.64
C GLU A 281 -23.58 10.41 31.77
N ASP A 282 -24.44 11.00 32.59
CA ASP A 282 -25.29 10.28 33.54
C ASP A 282 -26.50 9.61 32.85
N GLU A 283 -27.34 8.95 33.63
CA GLU A 283 -28.56 8.28 33.15
C GLU A 283 -29.58 9.25 32.53
N HIS A 284 -29.47 10.55 32.81
CA HIS A 284 -30.34 11.60 32.29
C HIS A 284 -29.74 12.32 31.06
N GLY A 285 -28.54 11.92 30.63
CA GLY A 285 -27.83 12.48 29.48
C GLY A 285 -27.08 13.78 29.79
N ASN A 286 -26.80 14.08 31.06
CA ASN A 286 -26.00 15.24 31.44
C ASN A 286 -24.51 14.90 31.37
N ALA A 287 -23.71 15.73 30.69
CA ALA A 287 -22.26 15.58 30.64
C ALA A 287 -21.65 15.65 32.05
N LEU A 288 -20.64 14.82 32.30
CA LEU A 288 -19.95 14.70 33.58
C LEU A 288 -18.53 15.25 33.52
N ARG A 289 -18.08 15.76 34.65
CA ARG A 289 -16.68 16.08 34.94
C ARG A 289 -15.93 14.83 35.39
N LYS A 290 -14.61 14.89 35.35
CA LYS A 290 -13.71 13.82 35.87
C LYS A 290 -13.91 13.52 37.36
N ASP A 291 -14.47 14.47 38.12
CA ASP A 291 -14.83 14.32 39.54
C ASP A 291 -16.25 13.73 39.76
N GLY A 292 -16.96 13.37 38.69
CA GLY A 292 -18.31 12.78 38.72
C GLY A 292 -19.45 13.78 38.87
N ARG A 293 -19.19 15.09 38.96
CA ARG A 293 -20.24 16.12 38.98
C ARG A 293 -20.72 16.45 37.57
N ILE A 294 -21.94 16.97 37.45
CA ILE A 294 -22.46 17.48 36.17
C ILE A 294 -21.60 18.66 35.69
N ALA A 295 -21.13 18.58 34.44
CA ALA A 295 -20.38 19.63 33.77
C ALA A 295 -21.29 20.84 33.49
N ARG A 296 -20.75 22.02 33.73
CA ARG A 296 -21.44 23.31 33.48
C ARG A 296 -20.98 23.91 32.16
N PRO A 297 -21.79 24.77 31.50
CA PRO A 297 -21.42 25.40 30.23
C PRO A 297 -20.13 26.23 30.25
N ASP A 298 -19.72 26.70 31.43
CA ASP A 298 -18.51 27.52 31.64
C ASP A 298 -17.36 26.72 32.27
N ASP A 299 -17.53 25.42 32.49
CA ASP A 299 -16.43 24.58 32.99
C ASP A 299 -15.32 24.49 31.93
N PRO A 300 -14.04 24.66 32.32
CA PRO A 300 -12.92 24.41 31.43
C PRO A 300 -12.96 23.00 30.83
N ASP A 301 -12.65 22.90 29.53
CA ASP A 301 -12.79 21.65 28.76
C ASP A 301 -12.03 20.47 29.39
N HIS A 302 -10.84 20.71 29.93
CA HIS A 302 -10.00 19.68 30.59
C HIS A 302 -10.64 19.04 31.84
N LEU A 303 -11.69 19.64 32.41
CA LEU A 303 -12.44 19.09 33.54
C LEU A 303 -13.54 18.12 33.11
N VAL A 304 -13.99 18.18 31.85
CA VAL A 304 -15.00 17.28 31.29
C VAL A 304 -14.38 15.88 31.14
N ASP A 305 -15.14 14.86 31.51
CA ASP A 305 -14.73 13.46 31.37
C ASP A 305 -15.10 12.98 29.96
N TYR A 306 -14.14 12.98 29.03
CA TYR A 306 -14.35 12.49 27.67
C TYR A 306 -14.06 10.99 27.57
N VAL A 307 -14.98 10.24 26.96
CA VAL A 307 -14.90 8.77 26.88
C VAL A 307 -14.60 8.24 25.48
N SER A 308 -14.75 9.07 24.45
CA SER A 308 -14.48 8.73 23.06
C SER A 308 -14.43 10.01 22.22
N ASN A 309 -13.98 9.92 20.97
CA ASN A 309 -14.11 10.97 19.96
C ASN A 309 -15.08 10.53 18.87
N GLU A 310 -15.72 11.49 18.22
CA GLU A 310 -16.54 11.27 17.04
C GLU A 310 -15.97 12.02 15.83
N GLY A 311 -16.04 11.37 14.67
CA GLY A 311 -15.66 11.94 13.38
C GLY A 311 -16.64 11.54 12.29
N ALA A 312 -17.00 12.47 11.41
CA ALA A 312 -17.84 12.16 10.25
C ALA A 312 -17.05 11.35 9.23
N ARG A 313 -17.62 10.23 8.76
CA ARG A 313 -16.96 9.36 7.78
C ARG A 313 -16.76 10.10 6.48
N ILE A 314 -15.54 10.07 5.94
CA ILE A 314 -15.25 10.79 4.70
C ILE A 314 -16.07 10.27 3.52
N SER A 315 -16.45 8.98 3.52
CA SER A 315 -17.34 8.40 2.51
C SER A 315 -18.74 9.04 2.56
N SER A 316 -19.22 9.39 3.75
CA SER A 316 -20.52 10.05 3.92
C SER A 316 -20.45 11.53 3.51
N VAL A 317 -19.36 12.22 3.85
CA VAL A 317 -19.09 13.59 3.38
C VAL A 317 -19.06 13.68 1.86
N LEU A 318 -18.29 12.81 1.20
CA LEU A 318 -18.20 12.76 -0.27
C LEU A 318 -19.55 12.43 -0.92
N ARG A 319 -20.30 11.49 -0.37
CA ARG A 319 -21.66 11.17 -0.84
C ARG A 319 -22.60 12.37 -0.73
N ARG A 320 -22.54 13.14 0.37
CA ARG A 320 -23.34 14.35 0.56
C ARG A 320 -22.93 15.45 -0.43
N LEU A 321 -21.63 15.66 -0.65
CA LEU A 321 -21.11 16.58 -1.67
C LEU A 321 -21.56 16.18 -3.08
N GLY A 322 -21.51 14.90 -3.42
CA GLY A 322 -21.94 14.40 -4.74
C GLY A 322 -23.44 14.55 -5.01
N ALA A 323 -24.25 14.57 -3.96
CA ALA A 323 -25.69 14.83 -4.04
C ALA A 323 -26.05 16.33 -4.08
N GLY A 324 -25.09 17.22 -3.83
CA GLY A 324 -25.31 18.67 -3.81
C GLY A 324 -25.56 19.26 -5.21
N GLU A 325 -26.39 20.30 -5.26
CA GLU A 325 -26.64 21.06 -6.48
C GLU A 325 -25.56 22.13 -6.69
N PHE A 326 -24.69 21.90 -7.67
CA PHE A 326 -23.62 22.83 -8.06
C PHE A 326 -23.68 23.12 -9.56
N ASP A 327 -23.38 24.37 -9.93
CA ASP A 327 -23.10 24.75 -11.31
C ASP A 327 -21.86 24.03 -11.86
N GLU A 328 -21.65 24.10 -13.18
CA GLU A 328 -20.58 23.39 -13.87
C GLU A 328 -19.18 23.77 -13.36
N GLY A 329 -18.95 25.06 -13.06
CA GLY A 329 -17.66 25.55 -12.55
C GLY A 329 -17.35 25.02 -11.16
N ARG A 330 -18.35 25.00 -10.26
CA ARG A 330 -18.23 24.43 -8.91
C ARG A 330 -18.10 22.90 -8.95
N ARG A 331 -18.75 22.21 -9.90
CA ARG A 331 -18.52 20.77 -10.11
C ARG A 331 -17.12 20.46 -10.61
N ALA A 332 -16.58 21.29 -11.50
CA ALA A 332 -15.20 21.13 -11.96
C ALA A 332 -14.20 21.24 -10.81
N LEU A 333 -14.42 22.18 -9.88
CA LEU A 333 -13.64 22.32 -8.64
C LEU A 333 -13.70 21.06 -7.76
N LEU A 334 -14.88 20.46 -7.58
CA LEU A 334 -15.03 19.21 -6.83
C LEU A 334 -14.33 18.02 -7.52
N ALA A 335 -14.35 17.96 -8.85
CA ALA A 335 -13.70 16.90 -9.62
C ALA A 335 -12.16 16.89 -9.45
N GLU A 336 -11.56 18.03 -9.09
CA GLU A 336 -10.11 18.12 -8.80
C GLU A 336 -9.69 17.29 -7.58
N MET A 337 -10.62 16.88 -6.71
CA MET A 337 -10.35 15.96 -5.60
C MET A 337 -9.89 14.57 -6.10
N GLY A 338 -10.08 14.29 -7.39
CA GLY A 338 -9.63 13.08 -8.07
C GLY A 338 -10.70 11.99 -8.15
N PRO A 339 -10.45 10.92 -8.93
CA PRO A 339 -11.48 9.94 -9.30
C PRO A 339 -12.00 9.12 -8.13
N GLU A 340 -11.18 8.86 -7.10
CA GLU A 340 -11.60 8.10 -5.92
C GLU A 340 -12.64 8.82 -5.07
N SER A 341 -12.75 10.15 -5.21
CA SER A 341 -13.77 10.94 -4.53
C SER A 341 -15.19 10.60 -5.00
N GLY A 342 -15.33 10.09 -6.23
CA GLY A 342 -16.62 9.88 -6.89
C GLY A 342 -17.36 11.17 -7.26
N LEU A 343 -16.66 12.31 -7.29
CA LEU A 343 -17.23 13.62 -7.63
C LEU A 343 -16.96 14.04 -9.08
N ALA A 344 -16.30 13.19 -9.87
CA ALA A 344 -16.09 13.43 -11.29
C ALA A 344 -17.41 13.32 -12.08
N VAL A 345 -17.58 14.15 -13.10
CA VAL A 345 -18.77 14.15 -13.95
C VAL A 345 -18.93 12.78 -14.63
N GLY A 346 -20.02 12.06 -14.31
CA GLY A 346 -20.37 10.76 -14.91
C GLY A 346 -20.04 9.52 -14.07
N SER A 347 -19.53 9.64 -12.84
CA SER A 347 -19.36 8.47 -11.96
C SER A 347 -20.63 8.13 -11.17
N SER A 348 -21.37 7.09 -11.57
CA SER A 348 -22.42 6.49 -10.74
C SER A 348 -21.83 5.44 -9.81
N PHE A 349 -22.09 5.52 -8.50
CA PHE A 349 -21.84 4.40 -7.58
C PHE A 349 -22.86 3.27 -7.82
N PRO A 350 -22.48 1.99 -7.71
CA PRO A 350 -23.45 0.92 -7.51
C PRO A 350 -24.16 1.14 -6.15
N PRO A 351 -25.50 1.02 -6.06
CA PRO A 351 -26.20 1.21 -4.81
C PRO A 351 -25.93 0.04 -3.85
N GLY A 352 -25.18 0.28 -2.78
CA GLY A 352 -24.99 -0.64 -1.66
C GLY A 352 -25.84 -0.24 -0.46
N ALA A 353 -26.87 -1.05 -0.20
CA ALA A 353 -27.63 -1.25 1.03
C ALA A 353 -27.95 -0.01 1.91
N SER A 354 -29.07 0.65 1.62
CA SER A 354 -29.84 1.38 2.64
C SER A 354 -30.82 0.39 3.27
N GLY A 355 -30.56 0.01 4.53
CA GLY A 355 -31.48 -0.78 5.34
C GLY A 355 -32.65 0.09 5.82
N ALA A 356 -33.67 0.26 4.99
CA ALA A 356 -34.95 0.79 5.42
C ALA A 356 -35.77 -0.33 6.08
N LEU A 357 -36.09 -0.14 7.36
CA LEU A 357 -37.11 -0.91 8.07
C LEU A 357 -38.47 -0.82 7.35
N SER A 358 -39.08 -1.97 7.03
CA SER A 358 -40.53 -2.08 6.87
C SER A 358 -41.01 -3.51 7.14
N THR A 359 -41.61 -3.62 8.32
CA THR A 359 -42.80 -4.41 8.69
C THR A 359 -43.09 -5.73 7.97
N VAL A 360 -43.07 -6.78 8.79
CA VAL A 360 -43.74 -8.07 8.64
C VAL A 360 -45.14 -7.95 8.01
N GLY A 361 -45.34 -8.70 6.93
CA GLY A 361 -46.64 -9.03 6.35
C GLY A 361 -46.62 -10.49 5.89
N THR A 362 -47.30 -11.34 6.66
CA THR A 362 -47.50 -12.78 6.43
C THR A 362 -48.31 -13.05 5.15
N ALA A 363 -47.83 -13.96 4.29
CA ALA A 363 -48.70 -14.78 3.44
C ALA A 363 -47.97 -16.07 2.98
N SER A 364 -48.60 -17.20 3.29
CA SER A 364 -48.22 -18.56 2.91
C SER A 364 -48.37 -18.82 1.40
N ALA A 365 -47.48 -19.63 0.82
CA ALA A 365 -47.84 -20.69 -0.14
C ALA A 365 -46.63 -21.60 -0.47
N SER A 366 -46.73 -22.84 0.03
CA SER A 366 -46.33 -24.12 -0.57
C SER A 366 -45.46 -24.16 -1.84
N GLY A 367 -44.34 -24.89 -1.77
CA GLY A 367 -43.65 -25.46 -2.92
C GLY A 367 -42.39 -26.23 -2.51
N THR A 368 -42.49 -27.54 -2.32
CA THR A 368 -41.38 -28.45 -2.02
C THR A 368 -40.44 -28.60 -3.24
N PRO A 369 -39.14 -28.82 -3.04
CA PRO A 369 -38.52 -30.00 -3.63
C PRO A 369 -37.59 -30.79 -2.68
N ALA A 370 -37.34 -32.02 -3.12
CA ALA A 370 -36.88 -33.22 -2.42
C ALA A 370 -35.42 -33.23 -1.91
N PRO A 371 -35.03 -34.18 -1.04
CA PRO A 371 -33.75 -34.18 -0.33
C PRO A 371 -32.65 -34.91 -1.10
N VAL A 372 -31.41 -34.42 -1.00
CA VAL A 372 -30.21 -35.17 -1.39
C VAL A 372 -29.49 -35.66 -0.13
N VAL A 373 -29.31 -36.97 -0.11
CA VAL A 373 -28.77 -37.82 0.95
C VAL A 373 -27.28 -37.57 1.16
N GLY A 374 -26.86 -37.36 2.41
CA GLY A 374 -25.46 -37.48 2.83
C GLY A 374 -25.21 -38.81 3.57
N PRO A 375 -24.07 -39.48 3.39
CA PRO A 375 -23.57 -40.45 4.35
C PRO A 375 -22.81 -39.66 5.44
N GLY A 376 -22.94 -39.88 6.74
CA GLY A 376 -23.31 -41.07 7.49
C GLY A 376 -22.31 -41.14 8.66
N ALA A 377 -22.59 -40.43 9.75
CA ALA A 377 -21.78 -40.46 10.96
C ALA A 377 -22.19 -41.66 11.83
N ALA A 378 -21.21 -42.44 12.27
CA ALA A 378 -21.40 -43.50 13.26
C ALA A 378 -20.46 -43.28 14.47
N GLY A 379 -21.09 -43.09 15.64
CA GLY A 379 -20.65 -43.65 16.92
C GLY A 379 -19.51 -42.95 17.66
N VAL A 380 -19.87 -42.00 18.52
CA VAL A 380 -19.05 -41.60 19.68
C VAL A 380 -19.56 -42.35 20.91
N VAL A 381 -18.70 -43.16 21.52
CA VAL A 381 -18.87 -43.65 22.90
C VAL A 381 -17.55 -43.40 23.63
N GLY A 382 -17.62 -42.72 24.79
CA GLY A 382 -16.47 -42.15 25.47
C GLY A 382 -15.70 -43.12 26.37
N ALA A 383 -14.48 -42.71 26.72
CA ALA A 383 -13.81 -42.96 28.00
C ALA A 383 -12.58 -42.04 28.14
N SER A 384 -12.40 -41.45 29.32
CA SER A 384 -11.16 -40.78 29.76
C SER A 384 -10.23 -41.80 30.48
N PRO A 385 -9.11 -41.39 31.10
CA PRO A 385 -7.76 -41.36 30.53
C PRO A 385 -6.79 -42.35 31.24
N ASP A 386 -5.51 -42.27 30.89
CA ASP A 386 -4.33 -42.94 31.46
C ASP A 386 -3.89 -44.28 30.84
N GLY A 387 -2.60 -44.32 30.48
CA GLY A 387 -1.89 -45.55 30.15
C GLY A 387 -0.97 -45.44 28.94
N LEU A 388 0.26 -44.97 29.19
CA LEU A 388 1.53 -45.47 28.64
C LEU A 388 1.48 -46.32 27.34
N LEU A 389 2.28 -45.92 26.34
CA LEU A 389 3.30 -46.77 25.68
C LEU A 389 4.04 -46.01 24.55
N SER A 390 5.29 -45.65 24.85
CA SER A 390 6.51 -45.86 24.05
C SER A 390 6.43 -45.74 22.52
N ARG A 391 7.10 -44.71 21.96
CA ARG A 391 7.55 -44.68 20.54
C ARG A 391 8.99 -45.21 20.46
N PRO A 392 9.34 -46.02 19.44
CA PRO A 392 10.72 -46.45 19.26
C PRO A 392 11.56 -45.30 18.70
N SER A 393 12.69 -45.00 19.36
CA SER A 393 13.76 -44.22 18.76
C SER A 393 14.52 -45.10 17.76
N THR A 394 14.62 -44.65 16.51
CA THR A 394 15.73 -45.04 15.65
C THR A 394 16.65 -43.83 15.53
N ALA A 395 17.78 -43.94 16.21
CA ALA A 395 18.91 -43.03 16.06
C ALA A 395 19.53 -43.27 14.68
N VAL A 396 19.73 -42.20 13.92
CA VAL A 396 20.75 -42.15 12.87
C VAL A 396 21.55 -40.87 13.08
N ASP A 397 22.72 -41.11 13.65
CA ASP A 397 24.02 -40.50 13.41
C ASP A 397 24.13 -38.97 13.36
N GLY A 398 24.72 -38.45 14.44
CA GLY A 398 25.22 -37.09 14.51
C GLY A 398 26.44 -36.90 13.61
N ARG A 399 26.20 -36.41 12.41
CA ARG A 399 27.14 -35.53 11.72
C ARG A 399 26.53 -34.13 11.71
N ARG A 400 27.25 -33.18 12.29
CA ARG A 400 27.08 -31.75 12.01
C ARG A 400 27.24 -31.57 10.50
N GLU A 401 26.13 -31.52 9.77
CA GLU A 401 26.12 -30.99 8.42
C GLU A 401 26.36 -29.49 8.54
N THR A 402 27.42 -29.06 7.87
CA THR A 402 27.83 -27.66 7.77
C THR A 402 26.71 -26.85 7.12
N ALA A 403 26.47 -25.64 7.64
CA ALA A 403 25.61 -24.64 7.01
C ALA A 403 26.03 -24.46 5.53
N GLY A 404 25.23 -25.00 4.61
CA GLY A 404 25.52 -25.08 3.18
C GLY A 404 24.25 -25.30 2.36
N ALA A 405 23.56 -24.19 2.10
CA ALA A 405 22.50 -23.91 1.12
C ALA A 405 21.87 -25.09 0.33
N PHE A 406 20.59 -25.35 0.56
CA PHE A 406 19.73 -26.00 -0.45
C PHE A 406 19.51 -25.01 -1.62
N PRO A 407 19.82 -25.36 -2.89
CA PRO A 407 19.89 -24.39 -3.99
C PRO A 407 18.54 -24.09 -4.67
N GLY A 408 17.45 -24.74 -4.28
CA GLY A 408 16.11 -24.52 -4.87
C GLY A 408 15.14 -25.66 -4.61
N LEU A 409 13.89 -25.49 -5.05
CA LEU A 409 12.83 -26.49 -4.93
C LEU A 409 12.67 -27.27 -6.23
N ARG A 410 12.55 -28.59 -6.09
CA ARG A 410 12.24 -29.48 -7.21
C ARG A 410 10.74 -29.50 -7.49
N GLY A 411 10.43 -29.66 -8.77
CA GLY A 411 9.08 -29.89 -9.29
C GLY A 411 8.91 -31.31 -9.83
N ARG A 412 7.72 -31.60 -10.34
CA ARG A 412 7.40 -32.83 -11.08
C ARG A 412 6.99 -32.45 -12.50
N ALA A 413 7.04 -33.39 -13.44
CA ALA A 413 6.53 -33.12 -14.78
C ALA A 413 5.02 -32.82 -14.73
N ILE A 414 4.62 -31.78 -15.43
CA ILE A 414 3.23 -31.43 -15.78
C ILE A 414 2.93 -32.13 -17.11
N GLY A 415 1.82 -32.87 -17.17
CA GLY A 415 1.54 -33.73 -18.31
C GLY A 415 2.52 -34.92 -18.36
N THR A 416 3.02 -35.25 -19.55
CA THR A 416 3.90 -36.43 -19.73
C THR A 416 5.39 -36.13 -19.65
N ARG A 417 5.83 -34.91 -20.02
CA ARG A 417 7.27 -34.54 -20.16
C ARG A 417 7.56 -33.02 -20.10
N SER A 418 6.76 -32.21 -19.41
CA SER A 418 6.95 -30.74 -19.37
C SER A 418 7.16 -30.22 -17.96
N HIS A 419 8.15 -29.36 -17.77
CA HIS A 419 8.50 -28.78 -16.48
C HIS A 419 8.36 -27.27 -16.50
N LEU A 420 7.54 -26.73 -15.60
CA LEU A 420 7.48 -25.31 -15.33
C LEU A 420 8.59 -24.93 -14.35
N VAL A 421 9.39 -23.94 -14.72
CA VAL A 421 10.46 -23.38 -13.91
C VAL A 421 10.20 -21.91 -13.67
N PHE A 422 10.22 -21.49 -12.40
CA PHE A 422 10.19 -20.09 -12.00
C PHE A 422 11.57 -19.62 -11.56
N LEU A 423 12.07 -18.59 -12.23
CA LEU A 423 13.34 -17.95 -11.92
C LEU A 423 13.09 -16.56 -11.35
N HIS A 424 13.23 -16.46 -10.03
CA HIS A 424 12.86 -15.28 -9.25
C HIS A 424 13.80 -14.08 -9.46
N GLY A 425 13.36 -12.89 -9.02
CA GLY A 425 14.17 -11.66 -9.02
C GLY A 425 14.98 -11.44 -7.74
N ARG A 426 15.41 -10.20 -7.49
CA ARG A 426 16.18 -9.84 -6.27
C ARG A 426 15.36 -9.91 -4.97
N ARG A 427 16.06 -9.82 -3.82
CA ARG A 427 15.49 -9.64 -2.44
C ARG A 427 14.51 -10.71 -1.95
N GLN A 428 14.68 -11.94 -2.43
CA GLN A 428 13.87 -13.07 -1.95
C GLN A 428 14.56 -13.85 -0.82
N HIS A 429 15.73 -13.40 -0.31
CA HIS A 429 16.65 -14.21 0.51
C HIS A 429 16.15 -14.51 1.93
N ASP A 430 15.28 -13.64 2.45
CA ASP A 430 14.58 -13.80 3.73
C ASP A 430 13.25 -14.56 3.57
N ASP A 431 12.72 -14.62 2.35
CA ASP A 431 11.48 -15.33 2.04
C ASP A 431 11.72 -16.84 1.92
N ALA A 432 10.73 -17.65 2.31
CA ALA A 432 10.77 -19.08 2.08
C ALA A 432 10.49 -19.37 0.60
N PRO A 433 11.36 -20.11 -0.11
CA PRO A 433 11.15 -20.42 -1.53
C PRO A 433 9.83 -21.17 -1.79
N GLU A 434 9.31 -21.89 -0.79
CA GLU A 434 8.02 -22.56 -0.86
C GLU A 434 6.87 -21.58 -1.00
N ASP A 435 6.90 -20.48 -0.25
CA ASP A 435 5.85 -19.45 -0.24
C ASP A 435 5.86 -18.70 -1.58
N LEU A 436 7.05 -18.36 -2.08
CA LEU A 436 7.21 -17.70 -3.39
C LEU A 436 6.69 -18.56 -4.54
N ARG A 437 7.02 -19.86 -4.51
CA ARG A 437 6.50 -20.81 -5.49
C ARG A 437 4.98 -20.88 -5.43
N VAL A 438 4.38 -20.87 -4.23
CA VAL A 438 2.92 -20.84 -4.07
C VAL A 438 2.32 -19.56 -4.62
N HIS A 439 2.86 -18.38 -4.31
CA HIS A 439 2.34 -17.09 -4.75
C HIS A 439 2.41 -16.89 -6.27
N TRP A 440 3.56 -17.21 -6.87
CA TRP A 440 3.70 -17.14 -8.33
C TRP A 440 2.76 -18.11 -9.04
N THR A 441 2.59 -19.31 -8.48
CA THR A 441 1.65 -20.30 -9.02
C THR A 441 0.20 -19.82 -8.86
N ALA A 442 -0.14 -19.12 -7.79
CA ALA A 442 -1.46 -18.52 -7.60
C ALA A 442 -1.74 -17.44 -8.66
N GLY A 443 -0.79 -16.54 -8.93
CA GLY A 443 -0.89 -15.56 -10.01
C GLY A 443 -1.07 -16.21 -11.38
N LEU A 444 -0.26 -17.23 -11.69
CA LEU A 444 -0.40 -18.01 -12.91
C LEU A 444 -1.77 -18.70 -13.00
N ASN A 445 -2.25 -19.32 -11.92
CA ASN A 445 -3.53 -20.01 -11.89
C ASN A 445 -4.71 -19.07 -12.09
N HIS A 446 -4.61 -17.83 -11.59
CA HIS A 446 -5.60 -16.79 -11.89
C HIS A 446 -5.67 -16.54 -13.40
N GLY A 447 -4.54 -16.26 -14.05
CA GLY A 447 -4.49 -16.04 -15.50
C GLY A 447 -4.90 -17.27 -16.32
N LEU A 448 -4.50 -18.47 -15.89
CA LEU A 448 -4.89 -19.74 -16.55
C LEU A 448 -6.41 -19.93 -16.50
N THR A 449 -7.02 -19.66 -15.34
CA THR A 449 -8.48 -19.74 -15.17
C THR A 449 -9.19 -18.73 -16.09
N LEU A 450 -8.70 -17.50 -16.15
CA LEU A 450 -9.23 -16.48 -17.07
C LEU A 450 -9.04 -16.86 -18.55
N ALA A 451 -7.98 -17.60 -18.88
CA ALA A 451 -7.71 -18.13 -20.21
C ALA A 451 -8.49 -19.43 -20.53
N GLY A 452 -9.32 -19.93 -19.61
CA GLY A 452 -10.08 -21.17 -19.77
C GLY A 452 -9.23 -22.44 -19.71
N LEU A 453 -8.05 -22.39 -19.09
CA LEU A 453 -7.13 -23.51 -18.93
C LEU A 453 -7.13 -24.05 -17.50
N GLY A 454 -6.72 -25.30 -17.34
CA GLY A 454 -6.59 -25.94 -16.03
C GLY A 454 -5.41 -25.37 -15.23
N THR A 455 -5.57 -25.32 -13.90
CA THR A 455 -4.57 -24.82 -12.95
C THR A 455 -3.39 -25.79 -12.78
N VAL A 456 -2.26 -25.26 -12.32
CA VAL A 456 -1.04 -25.99 -11.98
C VAL A 456 -0.90 -26.08 -10.45
N GLU A 457 -0.47 -27.24 -9.95
CA GLU A 457 -0.17 -27.41 -8.52
C GLU A 457 1.21 -26.85 -8.19
N PRO A 458 1.38 -26.02 -7.14
CA PRO A 458 2.68 -25.43 -6.78
C PRO A 458 3.79 -26.46 -6.60
N ALA A 459 3.48 -27.64 -6.07
CA ALA A 459 4.44 -28.72 -5.86
C ALA A 459 5.05 -29.29 -7.16
N THR A 460 4.40 -29.07 -8.31
CA THR A 460 4.89 -29.49 -9.63
C THR A 460 5.89 -28.49 -10.22
N VAL A 461 5.95 -27.27 -9.71
CA VAL A 461 6.80 -26.20 -10.24
C VAL A 461 8.21 -26.28 -9.66
N TRP A 462 9.20 -26.16 -10.52
CA TRP A 462 10.61 -26.02 -10.15
C TRP A 462 10.91 -24.57 -9.78
N PHE A 463 11.70 -24.37 -8.72
CA PHE A 463 12.03 -23.03 -8.23
C PHE A 463 13.51 -22.97 -7.83
N PRO A 464 14.44 -22.81 -8.79
CA PRO A 464 15.85 -22.52 -8.49
C PRO A 464 15.94 -21.25 -7.65
N TYR A 465 16.50 -21.36 -6.43
CA TYR A 465 16.47 -20.29 -5.45
C TYR A 465 17.88 -19.75 -5.22
N TYR A 466 18.25 -18.76 -6.02
CA TYR A 466 19.60 -18.18 -6.02
C TYR A 466 19.74 -16.95 -5.11
N ALA A 467 18.67 -16.50 -4.44
CA ALA A 467 18.68 -15.26 -3.66
C ALA A 467 19.77 -15.24 -2.57
N ARG A 468 19.92 -16.35 -1.84
CA ARG A 468 20.97 -16.49 -0.80
C ARG A 468 22.37 -16.59 -1.39
N LEU A 469 22.51 -17.21 -2.57
CA LEU A 469 23.78 -17.29 -3.29
C LEU A 469 24.25 -15.91 -3.74
N LEU A 470 23.33 -15.12 -4.30
CA LEU A 470 23.58 -13.73 -4.69
C LEU A 470 24.04 -12.89 -3.48
N MET A 471 23.30 -12.93 -2.36
CA MET A 471 23.67 -12.16 -1.17
C MET A 471 25.01 -12.61 -0.56
N SER A 472 25.25 -13.92 -0.50
CA SER A 472 26.52 -14.46 -0.02
C SER A 472 27.69 -14.01 -0.91
N ALA A 473 27.54 -14.03 -2.23
CA ALA A 473 28.59 -13.62 -3.16
C ALA A 473 28.86 -12.11 -3.08
N LEU A 474 27.82 -11.27 -2.95
CA LEU A 474 27.96 -9.83 -2.73
C LEU A 474 28.66 -9.51 -1.40
N GLY A 475 28.33 -10.25 -0.34
CA GLY A 475 28.99 -10.12 0.95
C GLY A 475 30.47 -10.51 0.89
N GLN A 476 30.82 -11.56 0.13
CA GLN A 476 32.21 -11.97 -0.08
C GLN A 476 33.03 -10.96 -0.89
N GLU A 477 32.46 -10.40 -1.96
CA GLU A 477 33.12 -9.34 -2.74
C GLU A 477 33.35 -8.06 -1.90
N SER A 478 32.40 -7.75 -1.01
CA SER A 478 32.52 -6.65 -0.03
C SER A 478 33.60 -6.91 1.00
N ALA A 479 33.61 -8.11 1.60
CA ALA A 479 34.63 -8.51 2.58
C ALA A 479 36.04 -8.60 1.95
N ALA A 480 36.13 -8.92 0.65
CA ALA A 480 37.39 -8.95 -0.09
C ALA A 480 37.89 -7.54 -0.49
N GLY A 481 37.16 -6.46 -0.16
CA GLY A 481 37.52 -5.08 -0.47
C GLY A 481 37.55 -4.77 -1.96
N ARG A 482 36.99 -5.64 -2.81
CA ARG A 482 37.01 -5.49 -4.27
C ARG A 482 35.94 -4.52 -4.73
N ARG A 483 34.81 -4.46 -4.03
CA ARG A 483 33.69 -3.52 -4.24
C ARG A 483 32.90 -3.34 -2.95
N HIS A 484 32.38 -2.14 -2.69
CA HIS A 484 31.50 -1.91 -1.55
C HIS A 484 30.04 -2.12 -1.96
N PHE A 485 29.42 -3.23 -1.54
CA PHE A 485 27.98 -3.45 -1.66
C PHE A 485 27.32 -3.13 -0.31
N GLY A 486 27.25 -1.84 0.04
CA GLY A 486 26.61 -1.40 1.27
C GLY A 486 25.11 -1.76 1.30
N ASP A 487 24.61 -2.09 2.49
CA ASP A 487 23.18 -2.27 2.74
C ASP A 487 22.47 -0.93 2.47
N PRO A 488 21.45 -0.85 1.59
CA PRO A 488 20.70 0.38 1.34
C PRO A 488 20.00 0.95 2.58
N SER A 489 19.89 0.17 3.67
CA SER A 489 19.38 0.62 4.97
C SER A 489 20.48 1.23 5.88
N ASP A 490 21.75 1.12 5.49
CA ASP A 490 22.87 1.79 6.15
C ASP A 490 22.95 3.27 5.69
N PRO A 491 22.84 4.25 6.59
CA PRO A 491 22.90 5.67 6.25
C PRO A 491 24.20 6.07 5.54
N ALA A 492 25.33 5.41 5.82
CA ALA A 492 26.60 5.71 5.16
C ALA A 492 26.62 5.22 3.70
N ALA A 493 26.03 4.05 3.45
CA ALA A 493 25.84 3.54 2.09
C ALA A 493 24.77 4.32 1.32
N ALA A 494 23.78 4.89 2.01
CA ALA A 494 22.77 5.80 1.47
C ALA A 494 23.35 7.16 1.07
N GLU A 495 24.34 7.68 1.81
CA GLU A 495 25.10 8.89 1.45
C GLU A 495 26.02 8.64 0.23
N GLU A 496 26.65 7.47 0.15
CA GLU A 496 27.50 7.08 -0.98
C GLU A 496 26.66 6.73 -2.25
N LEU A 497 25.44 6.21 -2.06
CA LEU A 497 24.37 6.06 -3.07
C LEU A 497 23.96 7.39 -3.71
N ASP A 498 24.05 8.47 -2.92
CA ASP A 498 23.66 9.83 -3.27
C ASP A 498 24.75 10.58 -4.07
N ALA A 499 25.94 9.98 -4.21
CA ALA A 499 27.15 10.64 -4.71
C ALA A 499 27.81 9.99 -5.95
N GLY A 500 27.23 8.92 -6.51
CA GLY A 500 27.86 8.17 -7.61
C GLY A 500 27.98 8.97 -8.92
N PRO A 501 29.15 8.98 -9.61
CA PRO A 501 29.29 9.67 -10.89
C PRO A 501 28.42 9.03 -11.99
N GLU A 502 27.85 9.87 -12.86
CA GLU A 502 26.96 9.48 -13.97
C GLU A 502 27.61 8.44 -14.92
N ASP A 503 28.93 8.48 -15.09
CA ASP A 503 29.70 7.58 -15.97
C ASP A 503 29.89 6.15 -15.41
N THR A 504 29.45 5.88 -14.19
CA THR A 504 29.48 4.50 -13.66
C THR A 504 28.45 3.62 -14.37
N SER A 505 28.68 2.31 -14.40
CA SER A 505 27.73 1.34 -14.98
C SER A 505 26.34 1.43 -14.31
N TYR A 506 26.32 1.55 -12.98
CA TYR A 506 25.12 1.86 -12.19
C TYR A 506 24.48 3.21 -12.57
N GLY A 507 25.26 4.28 -12.66
CA GLY A 507 24.78 5.61 -13.04
C GLY A 507 24.08 5.60 -14.41
N ARG A 508 24.69 4.94 -15.40
CA ARG A 508 24.12 4.77 -16.74
C ARG A 508 22.79 4.01 -16.74
N LEU A 509 22.65 2.96 -15.92
CA LEU A 509 21.38 2.23 -15.79
C LEU A 509 20.25 3.13 -15.26
N VAL A 510 20.54 3.90 -14.20
CA VAL A 510 19.57 4.82 -13.59
C VAL A 510 19.20 5.95 -14.56
N MET A 511 20.19 6.56 -15.22
CA MET A 511 19.97 7.66 -16.16
C MET A 511 19.17 7.21 -17.38
N ALA A 512 19.53 6.08 -17.99
CA ALA A 512 18.79 5.51 -19.11
C ALA A 512 17.33 5.21 -18.75
N ALA A 513 17.07 4.71 -17.53
CA ALA A 513 15.72 4.48 -17.04
C ALA A 513 14.91 5.78 -16.91
N ALA A 514 15.52 6.85 -16.41
CA ALA A 514 14.89 8.15 -16.24
C ALA A 514 14.64 8.87 -17.58
N GLU A 515 15.61 8.87 -18.48
CA GLU A 515 15.50 9.46 -19.82
C GLU A 515 14.39 8.83 -20.65
N ALA A 516 14.29 7.49 -20.65
CA ALA A 516 13.22 6.78 -21.34
C ALA A 516 11.82 7.11 -20.80
N ARG A 517 11.71 7.68 -19.60
CA ARG A 517 10.47 8.20 -19.01
C ARG A 517 10.27 9.71 -19.20
N GLY A 518 11.15 10.36 -19.96
CA GLY A 518 11.03 11.77 -20.29
C GLY A 518 11.57 12.70 -19.21
N LEU A 519 12.64 12.30 -18.51
CA LEU A 519 13.38 13.21 -17.65
C LEU A 519 13.71 14.50 -18.44
N PRO A 520 13.28 15.69 -17.98
CA PRO A 520 13.53 16.94 -18.71
C PRO A 520 15.03 17.25 -18.79
N PRO A 521 15.54 17.71 -19.96
CA PRO A 521 16.94 18.09 -20.09
C PRO A 521 17.28 19.24 -19.14
N GLU A 522 18.49 19.22 -18.57
CA GLU A 522 18.97 20.32 -17.75
C GLU A 522 19.26 21.56 -18.60
N ASP A 523 18.72 22.71 -18.19
CA ASP A 523 19.11 24.02 -18.73
C ASP A 523 20.55 24.34 -18.31
N ARG A 524 21.51 23.96 -19.16
CA ARG A 524 22.94 24.18 -18.96
C ARG A 524 23.37 25.65 -18.82
N ALA A 525 22.47 26.60 -19.03
CA ALA A 525 22.75 28.04 -18.95
C ALA A 525 22.66 28.64 -17.54
N ALA A 526 22.14 27.91 -16.54
CA ALA A 526 21.95 28.43 -15.18
C ALA A 526 23.05 28.01 -14.18
N THR A 527 24.03 27.21 -14.60
CA THR A 527 25.03 26.57 -13.72
C THR A 527 26.47 26.85 -14.13
N GLU A 528 26.81 28.12 -14.37
CA GLU A 528 28.22 28.57 -14.28
C GLU A 528 28.46 29.17 -12.90
N GLY A 529 28.81 28.33 -11.92
CA GLY A 529 29.14 28.88 -10.59
C GLY A 529 29.28 27.92 -9.41
N ALA A 530 29.62 26.64 -9.58
CA ALA A 530 30.15 25.83 -8.47
C ALA A 530 30.80 24.55 -9.01
N ARG A 531 32.08 24.35 -8.71
CA ARG A 531 32.82 23.10 -8.98
C ARG A 531 32.48 21.96 -7.99
N ASP A 532 31.36 22.07 -7.26
CA ASP A 532 30.82 21.03 -6.37
C ASP A 532 29.75 20.15 -7.04
N LEU A 533 29.56 20.27 -8.35
CA LEU A 533 28.43 19.72 -9.11
C LEU A 533 28.80 18.47 -9.94
N LEU A 534 29.35 17.42 -9.31
CA LEU A 534 29.64 16.13 -9.98
C LEU A 534 28.88 14.91 -9.43
N SER A 535 27.81 15.10 -8.67
CA SER A 535 27.03 13.98 -8.07
C SER A 535 25.50 14.11 -8.15
N GLY A 536 24.95 15.13 -8.83
CA GLY A 536 23.52 15.44 -8.78
C GLY A 536 22.61 14.68 -9.78
N GLY A 537 23.13 14.19 -10.91
CA GLY A 537 22.29 13.64 -11.98
C GLY A 537 21.62 12.32 -11.64
N VAL A 538 22.37 11.37 -11.07
CA VAL A 538 21.83 10.07 -10.63
C VAL A 538 20.77 10.26 -9.54
N LYS A 539 21.00 11.18 -8.60
CA LYS A 539 20.03 11.55 -7.56
C LYS A 539 18.75 12.14 -8.14
N ARG A 540 18.88 13.08 -9.09
CA ARG A 540 17.73 13.66 -9.82
C ARG A 540 16.97 12.57 -10.56
N ALA A 541 17.67 11.68 -11.26
CA ALA A 541 17.07 10.58 -12.00
C ALA A 541 16.34 9.59 -11.09
N LEU A 542 16.91 9.24 -9.92
CA LEU A 542 16.23 8.41 -8.92
C LEU A 542 15.00 9.10 -8.34
N GLY A 543 15.08 10.40 -8.03
CA GLY A 543 13.94 11.19 -7.56
C GLY A 543 12.81 11.25 -8.58
N PHE A 544 13.15 11.56 -9.84
CA PHE A 544 12.19 11.56 -10.95
C PHE A 544 11.55 10.17 -11.15
N LEU A 545 12.36 9.11 -11.15
CA LEU A 545 11.86 7.74 -11.26
C LEU A 545 10.94 7.39 -10.10
N ALA A 546 11.26 7.79 -8.87
CA ALA A 546 10.40 7.58 -7.71
C ALA A 546 9.04 8.29 -7.89
N ASP A 547 9.05 9.55 -8.32
CA ASP A 547 7.85 10.35 -8.53
C ASP A 547 6.93 9.77 -9.62
N VAL A 548 7.49 9.27 -10.72
CA VAL A 548 6.70 8.74 -11.85
C VAL A 548 6.28 7.28 -11.69
N THR A 549 6.85 6.55 -10.72
CA THR A 549 6.62 5.10 -10.54
C THR A 549 5.96 4.72 -9.23
N ASP A 550 5.83 5.67 -8.28
CA ASP A 550 5.31 5.46 -6.92
C ASP A 550 6.11 4.40 -6.13
N LEU A 551 7.35 4.14 -6.55
CA LEU A 551 8.35 3.30 -5.86
C LEU A 551 9.38 4.20 -5.18
N ASP A 552 9.88 3.79 -4.02
CA ASP A 552 10.90 4.52 -3.29
C ASP A 552 12.25 4.54 -4.05
N ALA A 553 12.94 5.67 -4.03
CA ALA A 553 14.23 5.85 -4.72
C ALA A 553 15.28 4.81 -4.28
N LEU A 554 15.29 4.38 -3.01
CA LEU A 554 16.20 3.33 -2.50
C LEU A 554 15.82 1.94 -3.00
N VAL A 555 14.54 1.70 -3.31
CA VAL A 555 14.09 0.45 -3.93
C VAL A 555 14.57 0.38 -5.37
N ILE A 556 14.40 1.47 -6.13
CA ILE A 556 14.85 1.60 -7.52
C ILE A 556 16.38 1.49 -7.59
N ALA A 557 17.08 2.26 -6.75
CA ALA A 557 18.53 2.23 -6.60
C ALA A 557 19.05 0.83 -6.25
N GLY A 558 18.37 0.16 -5.31
CA GLY A 558 18.62 -1.23 -5.01
C GLY A 558 18.57 -2.07 -6.29
N VAL A 559 17.42 -2.12 -6.97
CA VAL A 559 17.24 -2.97 -8.18
C VAL A 559 18.38 -2.80 -9.17
N PHE A 560 18.72 -1.56 -9.53
CA PHE A 560 19.80 -1.30 -10.48
C PHE A 560 21.19 -1.68 -9.97
N ARG A 561 21.44 -1.58 -8.66
CA ARG A 561 22.70 -2.03 -8.05
C ARG A 561 22.88 -3.54 -8.13
N ASP A 562 21.86 -4.34 -7.85
CA ASP A 562 22.02 -5.81 -7.93
C ASP A 562 22.17 -6.27 -9.38
N VAL A 563 21.47 -5.61 -10.32
CA VAL A 563 21.66 -5.81 -11.77
C VAL A 563 23.10 -5.47 -12.16
N ASP A 564 23.59 -4.29 -11.77
CA ASP A 564 24.96 -3.87 -12.01
C ASP A 564 25.96 -4.86 -11.41
N ALA A 565 25.77 -5.29 -10.16
CA ALA A 565 26.65 -6.22 -9.48
C ALA A 565 26.73 -7.58 -10.18
N TYR A 566 25.59 -8.14 -10.56
CA TYR A 566 25.53 -9.38 -11.35
C TYR A 566 26.22 -9.22 -12.71
N LEU A 567 26.02 -8.07 -13.37
CA LEU A 567 26.58 -7.80 -14.69
C LEU A 567 28.07 -7.45 -14.66
N THR A 568 28.61 -6.95 -13.56
CA THR A 568 29.99 -6.43 -13.59
C THR A 568 30.94 -7.15 -12.65
N ALA A 569 30.47 -8.09 -11.81
CA ALA A 569 31.29 -8.94 -10.96
C ALA A 569 31.20 -10.42 -11.40
N PRO A 570 32.20 -10.95 -12.14
CA PRO A 570 32.17 -12.32 -12.66
C PRO A 570 31.96 -13.40 -11.58
N GLY A 571 32.56 -13.24 -10.40
CA GLY A 571 32.39 -14.20 -9.30
C GLY A 571 30.95 -14.27 -8.78
N VAL A 572 30.25 -13.13 -8.72
CA VAL A 572 28.82 -13.07 -8.35
C VAL A 572 27.98 -13.73 -9.44
N ARG A 573 28.26 -13.41 -10.70
CA ARG A 573 27.56 -13.95 -11.87
C ARG A 573 27.66 -15.48 -11.93
N ASP A 574 28.87 -16.02 -11.83
CA ASP A 574 29.14 -17.46 -11.92
C ASP A 574 28.51 -18.21 -10.74
N THR A 575 28.62 -17.67 -9.51
CA THR A 575 27.99 -18.27 -8.32
C THR A 575 26.47 -18.42 -8.49
N VAL A 576 25.82 -17.41 -9.05
CA VAL A 576 24.36 -17.45 -9.31
C VAL A 576 24.03 -18.44 -10.44
N LEU A 577 24.74 -18.39 -11.57
CA LEU A 577 24.49 -19.27 -12.70
C LEU A 577 24.72 -20.74 -12.36
N ASP A 578 25.80 -21.07 -11.65
CA ASP A 578 26.11 -22.43 -11.23
C ASP A 578 25.06 -22.96 -10.24
N GLY A 579 24.56 -22.11 -9.35
CA GLY A 579 23.47 -22.45 -8.44
C GLY A 579 22.17 -22.80 -9.16
N VAL A 580 21.80 -22.02 -10.18
CA VAL A 580 20.60 -22.26 -10.99
C VAL A 580 20.77 -23.51 -11.86
N LEU A 581 21.93 -23.66 -12.52
CA LEU A 581 22.26 -24.83 -13.34
C LEU A 581 22.25 -26.12 -12.53
N LYS A 582 22.71 -26.08 -11.27
CA LYS A 582 22.67 -27.26 -10.39
C LYS A 582 21.25 -27.78 -10.18
N VAL A 583 20.26 -26.90 -10.04
CA VAL A 583 18.85 -27.29 -9.89
C VAL A 583 18.28 -27.76 -11.23
N LEU A 584 18.58 -27.04 -12.32
CA LEU A 584 18.07 -27.41 -13.64
C LEU A 584 18.67 -28.69 -14.21
N GLY A 585 19.91 -29.03 -13.86
CA GLY A 585 20.55 -30.29 -14.25
C GLY A 585 19.91 -31.54 -13.63
N GLU A 586 18.95 -31.36 -12.72
CA GLU A 586 18.15 -32.45 -12.15
C GLU A 586 16.86 -32.71 -12.93
N VAL A 587 16.53 -31.84 -13.90
CA VAL A 587 15.46 -32.09 -14.87
C VAL A 587 15.91 -33.23 -15.80
N PRO A 588 15.07 -34.27 -16.03
CA PRO A 588 15.46 -35.38 -16.89
C PRO A 588 15.82 -34.93 -18.31
N GLU A 589 16.85 -35.55 -18.87
CA GLU A 589 17.40 -35.25 -20.19
C GLU A 589 16.33 -35.41 -21.30
N GLY A 590 16.24 -34.44 -22.20
CA GLY A 590 15.25 -34.41 -23.29
C GLY A 590 13.81 -34.07 -22.88
N GLU A 591 13.51 -33.80 -21.61
CA GLU A 591 12.21 -33.25 -21.19
C GLU A 591 12.10 -31.76 -21.48
N ASN A 592 10.85 -31.32 -21.68
CA ASN A 592 10.53 -29.94 -22.06
C ASN A 592 10.59 -29.01 -20.84
N ILE A 593 11.21 -27.85 -21.00
CA ILE A 593 11.27 -26.78 -19.99
C ILE A 593 10.48 -25.57 -20.48
N VAL A 594 9.64 -25.03 -19.60
CA VAL A 594 9.03 -23.71 -19.72
C VAL A 594 9.59 -22.84 -18.61
N LEU A 595 10.39 -21.83 -18.97
CA LEU A 595 11.08 -20.96 -18.03
C LEU A 595 10.36 -19.61 -17.93
N VAL A 596 9.92 -19.24 -16.73
CA VAL A 596 9.36 -17.92 -16.44
C VAL A 596 10.30 -17.18 -15.51
N ALA A 597 10.83 -16.06 -15.98
CA ALA A 597 11.82 -15.25 -15.29
C ALA A 597 11.27 -13.85 -14.99
N HIS A 598 11.66 -13.27 -13.84
CA HIS A 598 11.19 -11.96 -13.41
C HIS A 598 12.32 -11.04 -12.94
N SER A 599 12.25 -9.74 -13.27
CA SER A 599 13.21 -8.73 -12.77
C SER A 599 14.66 -9.13 -13.08
N LEU A 600 15.58 -9.10 -12.10
CA LEU A 600 16.96 -9.62 -12.23
C LEU A 600 17.01 -11.07 -12.78
N GLY A 601 16.02 -11.90 -12.44
CA GLY A 601 15.93 -13.28 -12.93
C GLY A 601 15.86 -13.36 -14.46
N THR A 602 15.38 -12.31 -15.14
CA THR A 602 15.38 -12.26 -16.62
C THR A 602 16.78 -12.10 -17.19
N VAL A 603 17.64 -11.30 -16.54
CA VAL A 603 19.06 -11.14 -16.90
C VAL A 603 19.80 -12.46 -16.66
N VAL A 604 19.57 -13.09 -15.49
CA VAL A 604 20.10 -14.41 -15.16
C VAL A 604 19.63 -15.45 -16.16
N GLY A 605 18.33 -15.43 -16.52
CA GLY A 605 17.74 -16.35 -17.50
C GLY A 605 18.38 -16.24 -18.88
N MET A 606 18.65 -15.02 -19.37
CA MET A 606 19.30 -14.83 -20.66
C MET A 606 20.75 -15.34 -20.68
N ASP A 607 21.51 -15.08 -19.61
CA ASP A 607 22.87 -15.61 -19.47
C ASP A 607 22.87 -17.14 -19.30
N LEU A 608 21.86 -17.67 -18.59
CA LEU A 608 21.67 -19.10 -18.34
C LEU A 608 21.39 -19.88 -19.61
N VAL A 609 20.54 -19.36 -20.50
CA VAL A 609 20.12 -20.02 -21.76
C VAL A 609 21.31 -20.47 -22.62
N HIS A 610 22.45 -19.77 -22.52
CA HIS A 610 23.66 -20.09 -23.28
C HIS A 610 24.64 -21.01 -22.54
N ARG A 611 24.36 -21.31 -21.26
CA ARG A 611 25.07 -22.31 -20.46
C ARG A 611 24.28 -23.61 -20.31
N LEU A 612 23.03 -23.66 -20.78
CA LEU A 612 22.26 -24.89 -20.80
C LEU A 612 22.91 -25.93 -21.73
N PRO A 613 22.90 -27.22 -21.37
CA PRO A 613 23.31 -28.30 -22.26
C PRO A 613 22.58 -28.24 -23.63
N ASN A 614 23.28 -28.57 -24.71
CA ASN A 614 22.77 -28.42 -26.10
C ASN A 614 21.49 -29.24 -26.40
N ASP A 615 21.21 -30.25 -25.59
CA ASP A 615 20.06 -31.15 -25.66
C ASP A 615 18.90 -30.72 -24.73
N THR A 616 19.05 -29.60 -24.02
CA THR A 616 17.99 -29.01 -23.20
C THR A 616 16.88 -28.47 -24.09
N ASN A 617 15.67 -29.04 -23.98
CA ASN A 617 14.51 -28.58 -24.73
C ASN A 617 13.80 -27.43 -23.99
N LEU A 618 14.23 -26.18 -24.23
CA LEU A 618 13.58 -24.98 -23.70
C LEU A 618 12.52 -24.47 -24.69
N SER A 619 11.28 -24.94 -24.55
CA SER A 619 10.18 -24.59 -25.48
C SER A 619 9.70 -23.15 -25.35
N LEU A 620 9.69 -22.60 -24.13
CA LEU A 620 9.21 -21.25 -23.88
C LEU A 620 10.07 -20.55 -22.81
N LEU A 621 10.56 -19.37 -23.16
CA LEU A 621 11.05 -18.38 -22.20
C LEU A 621 10.01 -17.26 -22.06
N VAL A 622 9.62 -16.96 -20.82
CA VAL A 622 8.82 -15.78 -20.47
C VAL A 622 9.68 -14.85 -19.63
N THR A 623 9.92 -13.63 -20.10
CA THR A 623 10.60 -12.58 -19.33
C THR A 623 9.57 -11.55 -18.88
N ALA A 624 9.47 -11.28 -17.59
CA ALA A 624 8.49 -10.36 -17.03
C ALA A 624 9.15 -9.25 -16.22
N GLY A 625 8.69 -8.00 -16.38
CA GLY A 625 9.23 -6.84 -15.66
C GLY A 625 10.74 -6.67 -15.87
N SER A 626 11.20 -6.85 -17.11
CA SER A 626 12.61 -7.12 -17.41
C SER A 626 13.44 -5.86 -17.71
N PRO A 627 14.64 -5.68 -17.12
CA PRO A 627 15.55 -4.59 -17.48
C PRO A 627 16.33 -4.86 -18.78
N LEU A 628 16.03 -5.94 -19.51
CA LEU A 628 16.72 -6.28 -20.76
C LEU A 628 16.65 -5.15 -21.79
N GLY A 629 15.61 -4.33 -21.81
CA GLY A 629 15.48 -3.22 -22.75
C GLY A 629 16.53 -2.10 -22.60
N MET A 630 17.34 -2.12 -21.55
CA MET A 630 18.36 -1.10 -21.30
C MET A 630 19.68 -1.44 -21.98
N ASP A 631 20.27 -0.48 -22.69
CA ASP A 631 21.55 -0.65 -23.39
C ASP A 631 22.67 -1.11 -22.44
N ALA A 632 22.75 -0.54 -21.23
CA ALA A 632 23.74 -0.95 -20.24
C ALA A 632 23.55 -2.39 -19.74
N VAL A 633 22.33 -2.95 -19.76
CA VAL A 633 22.12 -4.38 -19.49
C VAL A 633 22.53 -5.19 -20.73
N TYR A 634 22.03 -4.79 -21.90
CA TYR A 634 22.32 -5.44 -23.17
C TYR A 634 23.83 -5.59 -23.43
N ASP A 635 24.61 -4.55 -23.22
CA ASP A 635 26.05 -4.52 -23.49
C ASP A 635 26.87 -5.40 -22.54
N ASN A 636 26.35 -5.72 -21.35
CA ASN A 636 27.07 -6.46 -20.32
C ASN A 636 26.62 -7.92 -20.17
N LEU A 637 25.61 -8.39 -20.91
CA LEU A 637 25.25 -9.81 -20.94
C LEU A 637 26.44 -10.67 -21.40
N VAL A 638 26.50 -11.94 -20.96
CA VAL A 638 27.51 -12.90 -21.48
C VAL A 638 27.39 -13.05 -22.99
N VAL A 639 26.15 -12.97 -23.48
CA VAL A 639 25.79 -13.17 -24.88
C VAL A 639 26.04 -11.88 -25.65
N THR A 640 26.78 -11.95 -26.75
CA THR A 640 27.00 -10.83 -27.68
C THR A 640 26.53 -11.25 -29.08
N GLY A 641 25.92 -10.33 -29.84
CA GLY A 641 25.42 -10.59 -31.21
C GLY A 641 23.91 -10.32 -31.42
N PRO A 642 23.40 -10.46 -32.67
CA PRO A 642 22.05 -10.05 -33.07
C PRO A 642 20.94 -11.09 -32.81
N ASP A 643 21.27 -12.39 -32.66
CA ASP A 643 20.32 -13.41 -32.19
C ASP A 643 20.80 -13.94 -30.83
N ARG A 644 20.13 -13.49 -29.76
CA ARG A 644 20.49 -13.80 -28.37
C ARG A 644 19.52 -14.77 -27.71
N ARG A 645 18.64 -15.44 -28.46
CA ARG A 645 17.67 -16.38 -27.88
C ARG A 645 18.26 -17.74 -27.52
N GLY A 646 19.48 -18.06 -28.00
CA GLY A 646 20.10 -19.36 -27.80
C GLY A 646 19.18 -20.52 -28.26
N PRO A 647 19.08 -21.63 -27.51
CA PRO A 647 18.21 -22.78 -27.84
C PRO A 647 16.69 -22.54 -27.61
N VAL A 648 16.26 -21.35 -27.22
CA VAL A 648 14.85 -21.08 -26.92
C VAL A 648 13.99 -21.20 -28.19
N THR A 649 12.97 -22.05 -28.13
CA THR A 649 12.03 -22.23 -29.26
C THR A 649 11.08 -21.04 -29.41
N ASP A 650 10.49 -20.59 -28.30
CA ASP A 650 9.58 -19.45 -28.26
C ASP A 650 9.94 -18.49 -27.12
N TRP A 651 9.91 -17.18 -27.37
CA TRP A 651 10.20 -16.16 -26.37
C TRP A 651 9.08 -15.13 -26.30
N ALA A 652 8.46 -15.02 -25.12
CA ALA A 652 7.52 -13.97 -24.78
C ALA A 652 8.14 -12.98 -23.78
N ASN A 653 8.24 -11.72 -24.17
CA ASN A 653 8.60 -10.64 -23.25
C ASN A 653 7.34 -9.91 -22.78
N THR A 654 7.06 -9.93 -21.47
CA THR A 654 5.90 -9.30 -20.87
C THR A 654 6.30 -8.06 -20.10
N TRP A 655 5.67 -6.93 -20.41
CA TRP A 655 6.07 -5.64 -19.84
C TRP A 655 4.87 -4.74 -19.57
N SER A 656 4.98 -3.95 -18.50
CA SER A 656 3.98 -2.95 -18.12
C SER A 656 4.57 -1.55 -18.27
N PRO A 657 3.87 -0.60 -18.91
CA PRO A 657 4.28 0.81 -18.93
C PRO A 657 4.41 1.46 -17.54
N ALA A 658 3.80 0.87 -16.51
CA ALA A 658 3.91 1.34 -15.13
C ALA A 658 5.13 0.77 -14.38
N ASP A 659 5.86 -0.19 -14.97
CA ASP A 659 7.04 -0.81 -14.38
C ASP A 659 8.32 -0.08 -14.81
N SER A 660 9.08 0.46 -13.86
CA SER A 660 10.35 1.15 -14.12
C SER A 660 11.50 0.25 -14.48
N VAL A 661 11.47 -0.99 -14.02
CA VAL A 661 12.50 -1.96 -14.34
C VAL A 661 12.32 -2.44 -15.77
N ALA A 662 11.08 -2.52 -16.27
CA ALA A 662 10.76 -2.89 -17.65
C ALA A 662 11.09 -1.81 -18.72
N THR A 663 12.01 -0.89 -18.43
CA THR A 663 12.33 0.22 -19.33
C THR A 663 13.10 -0.25 -20.56
N GLY A 664 12.84 0.37 -21.71
CA GLY A 664 13.36 -0.05 -23.01
C GLY A 664 12.55 -1.19 -23.66
N CYS A 665 11.44 -1.61 -23.05
CA CYS A 665 10.45 -2.47 -23.70
C CYS A 665 9.47 -1.62 -24.56
N PRO A 666 8.91 -2.15 -25.65
CA PRO A 666 9.08 -3.52 -26.17
C PRO A 666 10.50 -3.77 -26.70
N LEU A 667 10.96 -5.02 -26.66
CA LEU A 667 12.31 -5.38 -27.06
C LEU A 667 12.44 -5.37 -28.61
N PRO A 668 13.29 -4.52 -29.20
CA PRO A 668 13.39 -4.43 -30.65
C PRO A 668 13.86 -5.75 -31.27
N SER A 669 13.06 -6.35 -32.17
CA SER A 669 13.40 -7.62 -32.82
C SER A 669 14.67 -7.56 -33.67
N ALA A 670 15.05 -6.38 -34.14
CA ALA A 670 16.33 -6.16 -34.83
C ALA A 670 17.56 -6.37 -33.93
N VAL A 671 17.39 -6.25 -32.61
CA VAL A 671 18.45 -6.35 -31.60
C VAL A 671 18.41 -7.69 -30.86
N TRP A 672 17.20 -8.20 -30.61
CA TRP A 672 16.94 -9.38 -29.77
C TRP A 672 16.54 -10.64 -30.54
N GLY A 673 16.30 -10.53 -31.86
CA GLY A 673 15.73 -11.61 -32.65
C GLY A 673 14.22 -11.75 -32.50
N PRO A 674 13.63 -12.91 -32.86
CA PRO A 674 12.20 -13.14 -32.76
C PRO A 674 11.75 -13.20 -31.29
N VAL A 675 11.18 -12.10 -30.80
CA VAL A 675 10.56 -11.99 -29.48
C VAL A 675 9.12 -11.52 -29.64
N THR A 676 8.21 -12.08 -28.87
CA THR A 676 6.83 -11.60 -28.80
C THR A 676 6.65 -10.71 -27.59
N ASP A 677 6.55 -9.41 -27.79
CA ASP A 677 6.22 -8.47 -26.73
C ASP A 677 4.73 -8.48 -26.38
N LEU A 678 4.41 -8.83 -25.15
CA LEU A 678 3.08 -8.77 -24.56
C LEU A 678 3.03 -7.56 -23.60
N ARG A 679 2.40 -6.48 -24.06
CA ARG A 679 2.16 -5.31 -23.23
C ARG A 679 0.96 -5.57 -22.33
N VAL A 680 1.17 -5.55 -21.02
CA VAL A 680 0.14 -5.71 -20.00
C VAL A 680 -0.08 -4.43 -19.21
N LEU A 681 -1.21 -4.31 -18.52
CA LEU A 681 -1.54 -3.15 -17.69
C LEU A 681 -1.57 -3.54 -16.21
N ASN A 682 -0.42 -3.47 -15.56
CA ASN A 682 -0.33 -3.70 -14.12
C ASN A 682 -0.60 -2.41 -13.35
N ALA A 683 -1.22 -2.52 -12.17
CA ALA A 683 -1.51 -1.38 -11.31
C ALA A 683 -0.22 -0.67 -10.83
N ARG A 684 -0.24 0.67 -10.79
CA ARG A 684 0.86 1.47 -10.21
C ARG A 684 1.13 1.04 -8.76
N GLY A 685 2.40 0.96 -8.35
CA GLY A 685 2.82 0.43 -7.04
C GLY A 685 2.88 -1.11 -6.91
N ARG A 686 2.23 -1.86 -7.82
CA ARG A 686 2.40 -3.33 -7.97
C ARG A 686 2.88 -3.72 -9.37
N ALA A 687 3.27 -2.73 -10.18
CA ALA A 687 3.58 -2.93 -11.59
C ALA A 687 4.73 -3.91 -11.84
N HIS A 688 5.66 -3.97 -10.90
CA HIS A 688 6.83 -4.86 -10.90
C HIS A 688 6.61 -6.15 -10.09
N LYS A 689 5.36 -6.55 -9.81
CA LYS A 689 5.06 -7.84 -9.17
C LYS A 689 4.75 -8.89 -10.25
N ILE A 690 5.45 -10.01 -10.20
CA ILE A 690 5.28 -11.12 -11.14
C ILE A 690 3.88 -11.73 -11.11
N GLU A 691 3.22 -11.76 -9.95
CA GLU A 691 1.86 -12.26 -9.83
C GLU A 691 0.88 -11.45 -10.69
N GLU A 692 1.10 -10.14 -10.80
CA GLU A 692 0.31 -9.27 -11.68
C GLU A 692 0.57 -9.61 -13.16
N TYR A 693 1.82 -9.85 -13.54
CA TYR A 693 2.16 -10.27 -14.90
C TYR A 693 1.53 -11.62 -15.26
N LEU A 694 1.58 -12.60 -14.35
CA LEU A 694 1.06 -13.95 -14.57
C LEU A 694 -0.46 -14.02 -14.46
N ALA A 695 -1.11 -13.05 -13.82
CA ALA A 695 -2.56 -12.95 -13.74
C ALA A 695 -3.22 -12.61 -15.09
N HIS A 696 -2.48 -12.08 -16.07
CA HIS A 696 -3.04 -11.76 -17.38
C HIS A 696 -3.27 -13.03 -18.22
N PRO A 697 -4.48 -13.23 -18.78
CA PRO A 697 -4.84 -14.45 -19.51
C PRO A 697 -4.00 -14.66 -20.78
N GLU A 698 -3.52 -13.61 -21.44
CA GLU A 698 -2.63 -13.70 -22.59
C GLU A 698 -1.25 -14.26 -22.25
N VAL A 699 -0.73 -13.91 -21.05
CA VAL A 699 0.56 -14.40 -20.54
C VAL A 699 0.41 -15.83 -20.06
N ALA A 700 -0.52 -16.06 -19.12
CA ALA A 700 -0.79 -17.38 -18.56
C ALA A 700 -1.23 -18.38 -19.61
N GLY A 701 -2.06 -17.97 -20.56
CA GLY A 701 -2.52 -18.82 -21.65
C GLY A 701 -1.38 -19.34 -22.51
N ARG A 702 -0.34 -18.54 -22.75
CA ARG A 702 0.85 -18.99 -23.50
C ARG A 702 1.66 -20.00 -22.70
N ILE A 703 1.86 -19.75 -21.40
CA ILE A 703 2.52 -20.69 -20.49
C ILE A 703 1.76 -22.02 -20.44
N GLY A 704 0.45 -21.98 -20.21
CA GLY A 704 -0.40 -23.16 -20.13
C GLY A 704 -0.43 -23.99 -21.41
N ARG A 705 -0.37 -23.34 -22.58
CA ARG A 705 -0.25 -24.04 -23.87
C ARG A 705 1.13 -24.67 -24.07
N ALA A 706 2.21 -23.98 -23.69
CA ALA A 706 3.57 -24.54 -23.77
C ALA A 706 3.79 -25.73 -22.83
N LEU A 707 3.05 -25.80 -21.71
CA LEU A 707 3.06 -26.94 -20.79
C LEU A 707 2.28 -28.16 -21.29
N ARG A 708 1.48 -28.02 -22.36
CA ARG A 708 0.71 -29.11 -22.96
C ARG A 708 1.31 -29.45 -24.33
N PRO A 709 1.90 -30.64 -24.54
CA PRO A 709 2.41 -31.01 -25.85
C PRO A 709 1.27 -31.02 -26.89
N THR A 710 1.56 -30.54 -28.08
CA THR A 710 0.65 -30.50 -29.24
C THR A 710 0.00 -31.87 -29.47
N GLY A 711 -1.33 -31.96 -29.30
CA GLY A 711 -2.09 -33.18 -29.56
C GLY A 711 -3.31 -33.43 -28.68
N GLN A 712 -3.52 -32.64 -27.62
CA GLN A 712 -4.76 -32.66 -26.82
C GLN A 712 -5.47 -31.31 -26.97
N GLU A 713 -6.45 -31.27 -27.87
CA GLU A 713 -7.45 -30.19 -27.91
C GLU A 713 -8.30 -30.20 -26.62
N PRO A 714 -8.87 -29.03 -26.23
CA PRO A 714 -9.47 -28.80 -24.92
C PRO A 714 -10.60 -29.74 -24.51
#